data_AF-N8WKR6-F1
#
_entry.id   AF-N8WKR6-F1
#
_cell.length_a   1.000
_cell.length_b   1.000
_cell.length_c   1.000
_cell.angle_alpha   90.00
_cell.angle_beta   90.00
_cell.angle_gamma   90.00
#
_symmetry.space_group_name_H-M   'P 1'
#
loop_
_entity.id
_entity.type
_entity.pdbx_description
1 polymer ?
#
loop_
_entity_poly.entity_id
_entity_poly.type
_entity_poly.pdbx_seq_one_letter_code
_entity_poly.pdbx_strand_id
1 'polypeptide(L)'
;MTTVIDITSAQQIEVQKNLEAFIAKNKTNLIFTNNNWDDNIWDITDFLESKIIDNKSKKVYFRSVNEHLKSKNKISNPISEPLLNFAKAVFCEIMRVKKLSEYKRIIYAIQALEFALIEQKSTLCVSEINFHTLNLAETYLRSKYKDPWSIARNLDFIVNNIIIKKHLNTKIYDWSTTITYTAPIRNDRTQEKHIEGSKSKIPHLEEILALADIHYSSDHIPDRIVTCFAALAMFAPSRGSEILSLPIDCIVKSTQHEQEIMGIKWLPLKGGDPLIKFAVTKEYEELATDAIRYLKEIGKPARNAARWYSENPDLLYLPDHLLHLRNQPITLWEAAQILGKENSINGCHAFRYGFSKPIGRTTEKERMNDKASHWVAIYKFEELENFITTKLPQTFPIFDGRTKQYWHESLFVFPKNILKPDADILLNVPVSIDINQINKQLGSNPQGITVFTRNKKQFSNGQKMYITTHQFRHLLNTLAQSKALAQELIAFWSGRKSVKQNDVYNHLSQEAIIEAFTTLENEVKSLNQIGNLEEKAIAVSKINSISYEQALKIELGSVHLTQYGVCRHDYSLTPCPKDKDCGNCGEFSVMKGNSAHTKEAVYQVQILENALHSAKEAERDGHTGARRWIEVNEPKLERWKKIKAFLEDDKIPINTMFTLADSTDYHQTKVGLAFAVRDLEQNSKA
;
A
#
# COMPACT_ATOMS: atom_id res chain seq x y z
N MET A 1 36.63 23.70 58.96
CA MET A 1 35.21 23.32 59.01
C MET A 1 35.01 22.15 58.07
N THR A 2 34.91 20.95 58.61
CA THR A 2 34.71 19.71 57.83
C THR A 2 33.21 19.59 57.57
N THR A 3 32.77 19.94 56.37
CA THR A 3 31.36 19.88 55.98
C THR A 3 30.95 18.42 55.87
N VAL A 4 30.27 17.90 56.90
CA VAL A 4 29.66 16.57 56.86
C VAL A 4 28.43 16.68 55.96
N ILE A 5 28.54 16.19 54.73
CA ILE A 5 27.42 16.09 53.79
C ILE A 5 26.80 14.70 54.00
N ASP A 6 25.52 14.66 54.38
CA ASP A 6 24.72 13.43 54.46
C ASP A 6 24.75 12.70 53.10
N ILE A 7 25.01 11.39 53.09
CA ILE A 7 25.15 10.55 51.88
C ILE A 7 23.94 10.72 50.95
N THR A 8 22.75 10.88 51.51
CA THR A 8 21.50 11.07 50.75
C THR A 8 21.50 12.42 50.00
N SER A 9 22.01 13.46 50.64
CA SER A 9 22.13 14.80 50.05
C SER A 9 23.22 14.86 48.97
N ALA A 10 24.32 14.13 49.14
CA ALA A 10 25.38 14.03 48.14
C ALA A 10 24.88 13.39 46.83
N GLN A 11 24.11 12.30 46.92
CA GLN A 11 23.52 11.64 45.75
C GLN A 11 22.51 12.53 45.01
N GLN A 12 21.69 13.30 45.73
CA GLN A 12 20.75 14.24 45.11
C GLN A 12 21.48 15.38 44.37
N ILE A 13 22.57 15.90 44.94
CA ILE A 13 23.43 16.91 44.29
C ILE A 13 24.05 16.34 43.01
N GLU A 14 24.51 15.10 43.04
CA GLU A 14 25.09 14.43 41.87
C GLU A 14 24.06 14.22 40.76
N VAL A 15 22.85 13.75 41.11
CA VAL A 15 21.73 13.62 40.15
C VAL A 15 21.41 14.96 39.48
N GLN A 16 21.34 16.04 40.27
CA GLN A 16 21.06 17.37 39.74
C GLN A 16 22.18 17.84 38.79
N LYS A 17 23.45 17.64 39.16
CA LYS A 17 24.60 17.95 38.29
C LYS A 17 24.57 17.13 36.99
N ASN A 18 24.24 15.85 37.06
CA ASN A 18 24.14 14.98 35.89
C ASN A 18 23.01 15.44 34.96
N LEU A 19 21.87 15.86 35.52
CA LEU A 19 20.74 16.40 34.76
C LEU A 19 21.11 17.72 34.06
N GLU A 20 21.71 18.65 34.78
CA GLU A 20 22.18 19.93 34.22
C GLU A 20 23.23 19.72 33.13
N ALA A 21 24.20 18.83 33.35
CA ALA A 21 25.20 18.48 32.34
C ALA A 21 24.57 17.83 31.09
N PHE A 22 23.58 16.95 31.28
CA PHE A 22 22.86 16.33 30.17
C PHE A 22 22.07 17.34 29.33
N ILE A 23 21.39 18.29 29.99
CA ILE A 23 20.67 19.38 29.34
C ILE A 23 21.65 20.31 28.62
N ALA A 24 22.71 20.76 29.30
CA ALA A 24 23.71 21.67 28.73
C ALA A 24 24.41 21.06 27.51
N LYS A 25 24.74 19.77 27.55
CA LYS A 25 25.32 19.04 26.41
C LYS A 25 24.39 19.08 25.19
N ASN A 26 23.09 18.84 25.38
CA ASN A 26 22.14 18.83 24.26
C ASN A 26 21.74 20.23 23.79
N LYS A 27 21.74 21.22 24.69
CA LYS A 27 21.55 22.63 24.34
C LYS A 27 22.70 23.15 23.49
N THR A 28 23.94 22.84 23.87
CA THR A 28 25.14 23.24 23.10
C THR A 28 25.21 22.54 21.74
N ASN A 29 24.76 21.28 21.66
CA ASN A 29 24.78 20.48 20.44
C ASN A 29 23.38 20.38 19.79
N LEU A 30 22.63 21.48 19.76
CA LEU A 30 21.28 21.50 19.18
C LEU A 30 21.36 21.15 17.68
N ILE A 31 20.72 20.04 17.30
CA ILE A 31 20.79 19.46 15.95
C ILE A 31 19.81 20.11 14.95
N PHE A 32 18.94 21.01 15.42
CA PHE A 32 17.89 21.63 14.60
C PHE A 32 18.24 23.11 14.38
N THR A 33 18.96 23.39 13.30
CA THR A 33 19.63 24.69 13.00
C THR A 33 18.71 25.91 13.04
N ASN A 34 17.45 25.76 12.65
CA ASN A 34 16.49 26.87 12.55
C ASN A 34 15.65 27.10 13.83
N ASN A 35 16.07 26.56 14.97
CA ASN A 35 15.31 26.62 16.21
C ASN A 35 16.13 27.19 17.36
N ASN A 36 15.47 27.96 18.22
CA ASN A 36 16.06 28.37 19.49
C ASN A 36 15.67 27.38 20.60
N TRP A 37 16.60 27.14 21.53
CA TRP A 37 16.35 26.19 22.63
C TRP A 37 15.13 26.58 23.47
N ASP A 38 14.92 27.88 23.69
CA ASP A 38 13.86 28.37 24.58
C ASP A 38 12.47 28.35 23.91
N ASP A 39 12.41 28.13 22.59
CA ASP A 39 11.14 27.95 21.87
C ASP A 39 10.41 26.67 22.29
N ASN A 40 9.09 26.71 22.30
CA ASN A 40 8.24 25.56 22.64
C ASN A 40 7.73 24.79 21.41
N ILE A 41 8.01 25.32 20.22
CA ILE A 41 7.71 24.70 18.93
C ILE A 41 9.00 24.67 18.13
N TRP A 42 9.42 23.47 17.73
CA TRP A 42 10.59 23.32 16.86
C TRP A 42 10.18 22.81 15.48
N ASP A 43 10.71 23.43 14.43
CA ASP A 43 10.63 22.97 13.05
C ASP A 43 11.80 22.03 12.75
N ILE A 44 11.49 20.74 12.53
CA ILE A 44 12.48 19.69 12.25
C ILE A 44 12.38 19.20 10.81
N THR A 45 11.75 19.98 9.92
CA THR A 45 11.55 19.63 8.52
C THR A 45 12.88 19.33 7.83
N ASP A 46 13.83 20.26 7.89
CA ASP A 46 15.14 20.13 7.24
C ASP A 46 15.94 18.94 7.78
N PHE A 47 15.90 18.72 9.10
CA PHE A 47 16.57 17.57 9.73
C PHE A 47 16.06 16.22 9.22
N LEU A 48 14.78 16.17 8.79
CA LEU A 48 14.15 14.97 8.27
C LEU A 48 14.06 14.95 6.74
N GLU A 49 14.69 15.87 6.01
CA GLU A 49 14.58 16.04 4.54
C GLU A 49 14.61 14.70 3.80
N SER A 50 15.61 13.86 4.09
CA SER A 50 15.83 12.53 3.47
C SER A 50 14.74 11.50 3.76
N LYS A 51 13.79 11.79 4.65
CA LYS A 51 12.69 10.90 5.05
C LYS A 51 11.32 11.50 4.77
N ILE A 52 11.25 12.71 4.21
CA ILE A 52 10.00 13.38 3.87
C ILE A 52 9.34 12.69 2.68
N ILE A 53 8.06 12.35 2.85
CA ILE A 53 7.18 11.78 1.81
C ILE A 53 6.02 12.74 1.49
N ASP A 54 5.77 13.72 2.36
CA ASP A 54 4.68 14.67 2.20
C ASP A 54 5.20 16.09 2.26
N ASN A 55 4.52 16.99 1.57
CA ASN A 55 4.91 18.40 1.50
C ASN A 55 4.49 19.19 2.74
N LYS A 56 4.47 18.54 3.91
CA LYS A 56 4.02 19.11 5.19
C LYS A 56 5.21 19.31 6.11
N SER A 57 5.31 20.51 6.66
CA SER A 57 6.29 20.83 7.69
C SER A 57 6.15 19.90 8.90
N LYS A 58 7.30 19.44 9.39
CA LYS A 58 7.40 18.54 10.55
C LYS A 58 7.75 19.38 11.76
N LYS A 59 6.72 19.76 12.52
CA LYS A 59 6.89 20.53 13.77
C LYS A 59 6.72 19.64 15.01
N VAL A 60 7.52 19.92 16.02
CA VAL A 60 7.50 19.32 17.36
C VAL A 60 6.90 20.34 18.31
N TYR A 61 6.04 19.88 19.21
CA TYR A 61 5.32 20.76 20.13
C TYR A 61 5.51 20.26 21.55
N PHE A 62 6.24 21.00 22.38
CA PHE A 62 6.47 20.67 23.80
C PHE A 62 5.30 21.16 24.66
N ARG A 63 4.10 20.65 24.35
CA ARG A 63 2.86 21.03 25.04
C ARG A 63 2.64 20.19 26.30
N SER A 64 2.08 20.79 27.34
CA SER A 64 1.67 20.05 28.54
C SER A 64 0.52 19.09 28.22
N VAL A 65 0.38 18.05 29.04
CA VAL A 65 -0.82 17.21 29.10
C VAL A 65 -2.11 18.01 29.32
N ASN A 66 -2.03 19.14 30.03
CA ASN A 66 -3.17 20.01 30.35
C ASN A 66 -3.46 21.06 29.26
N GLU A 67 -2.83 20.98 28.08
CA GLU A 67 -3.12 21.88 26.96
C GLU A 67 -4.43 21.51 26.27
N HIS A 68 -5.49 22.27 26.54
CA HIS A 68 -6.81 22.07 25.93
C HIS A 68 -6.89 22.62 24.49
N LEU A 69 -6.08 23.63 24.16
CA LEU A 69 -6.07 24.30 22.86
C LEU A 69 -5.08 23.64 21.91
N LYS A 70 -5.57 22.88 20.92
CA LYS A 70 -4.71 22.26 19.89
C LYS A 70 -4.38 23.23 18.74
N SER A 71 -3.84 24.41 19.07
CA SER A 71 -3.35 25.34 18.04
C SER A 71 -2.09 24.78 17.35
N LYS A 72 -1.95 25.11 16.05
CA LYS A 72 -0.77 24.74 15.24
C LYS A 72 0.36 25.75 15.32
N ASN A 73 0.07 26.98 15.75
CA ASN A 73 0.99 28.11 15.67
C ASN A 73 1.38 28.66 17.05
N LYS A 74 0.63 28.32 18.09
CA LYS A 74 0.88 28.79 19.46
C LYS A 74 0.66 27.65 20.44
N ILE A 75 1.45 27.63 21.51
CA ILE A 75 1.21 26.78 22.68
C ILE A 75 0.82 27.73 23.81
N SER A 76 -0.33 27.49 24.43
CA SER A 76 -0.79 28.28 25.57
C SER A 76 -0.18 27.76 26.87
N ASN A 77 -0.13 26.44 27.04
CA ASN A 77 0.43 25.77 28.20
C ASN A 77 1.55 24.79 27.80
N PRO A 78 2.83 25.21 27.83
CA PRO A 78 3.96 24.33 27.61
C PRO A 78 4.16 23.39 28.81
N ILE A 79 4.96 22.32 28.62
CA ILE A 79 5.42 21.51 29.78
C ILE A 79 6.16 22.44 30.74
N SER A 80 5.92 22.30 32.04
CA SER A 80 6.59 23.14 33.04
C SER A 80 8.05 22.75 33.25
N GLU A 81 8.89 23.73 33.59
CA GLU A 81 10.25 23.47 34.06
C GLU A 81 10.23 22.81 35.45
N PRO A 82 11.21 21.94 35.78
CA PRO A 82 12.40 21.57 35.00
C PRO A 82 12.20 20.45 33.96
N LEU A 83 11.02 19.81 33.89
CA LEU A 83 10.76 18.69 32.99
C LEU A 83 10.87 19.09 31.50
N LEU A 84 10.53 20.33 31.14
CA LEU A 84 10.60 20.83 29.77
C LEU A 84 12.03 20.76 29.18
N ASN A 85 13.02 21.27 29.90
CA ASN A 85 14.42 21.20 29.44
C ASN A 85 14.91 19.76 29.32
N PHE A 86 14.51 18.87 30.22
CA PHE A 86 14.76 17.43 30.07
C PHE A 86 14.09 16.87 28.81
N ALA A 87 12.83 17.23 28.56
CA ALA A 87 12.06 16.77 27.41
C ALA A 87 12.74 17.15 26.07
N LYS A 88 13.21 18.39 25.98
CA LYS A 88 13.99 18.94 24.86
C LYS A 88 15.31 18.18 24.66
N ALA A 89 16.04 17.90 25.74
CA ALA A 89 17.30 17.15 25.70
C ALA A 89 17.11 15.69 25.27
N VAL A 90 16.11 15.00 25.83
CA VAL A 90 15.72 13.63 25.43
C VAL A 90 15.36 13.58 23.95
N PHE A 91 14.56 14.53 23.48
CA PHE A 91 14.14 14.60 22.10
C PHE A 91 15.35 14.73 21.16
N CYS A 92 16.28 15.64 21.46
CA CYS A 92 17.52 15.79 20.70
C CYS A 92 18.35 14.50 20.66
N GLU A 93 18.60 13.87 21.81
CA GLU A 93 19.41 12.65 21.91
C GLU A 93 18.81 11.51 21.07
N ILE A 94 17.49 11.27 21.20
CA ILE A 94 16.81 10.20 20.44
C ILE A 94 16.81 10.50 18.94
N MET A 95 16.53 11.75 18.54
CA MET A 95 16.47 12.13 17.13
C MET A 95 17.85 12.09 16.46
N ARG A 96 18.91 12.47 17.18
CA ARG A 96 20.31 12.40 16.71
C ARG A 96 20.68 10.96 16.31
N VAL A 97 20.25 9.97 17.10
CA VAL A 97 20.58 8.56 16.86
C VAL A 97 19.61 7.89 15.88
N LYS A 98 18.30 8.05 16.09
CA LYS A 98 17.28 7.23 15.39
C LYS A 98 16.65 7.91 14.17
N LYS A 99 16.69 9.25 14.08
CA LYS A 99 16.05 10.06 13.02
C LYS A 99 14.61 9.59 12.72
N LEU A 100 13.74 9.54 13.72
CA LEU A 100 12.42 8.91 13.62
C LEU A 100 11.42 9.75 12.81
N SER A 101 10.67 9.13 11.89
CA SER A 101 9.54 9.78 11.22
C SER A 101 8.34 9.95 12.16
N GLU A 102 8.12 8.99 13.08
CA GLU A 102 7.05 9.00 14.10
C GLU A 102 7.54 9.63 15.43
N TYR A 103 8.20 10.78 15.34
CA TYR A 103 8.87 11.45 16.47
C TYR A 103 7.93 11.89 17.59
N LYS A 104 6.64 12.11 17.30
CA LYS A 104 5.64 12.59 18.28
C LYS A 104 5.45 11.63 19.46
N ARG A 105 5.71 10.34 19.25
CA ARG A 105 5.60 9.30 20.29
C ARG A 105 6.57 9.54 21.46
N ILE A 106 7.71 10.19 21.20
CA ILE A 106 8.66 10.60 22.25
C ILE A 106 7.99 11.62 23.19
N ILE A 107 7.35 12.64 22.62
CA ILE A 107 6.65 13.68 23.39
C ILE A 107 5.48 13.07 24.16
N TYR A 108 4.71 12.16 23.57
CA TYR A 108 3.62 11.48 24.27
C TYR A 108 4.08 10.63 25.46
N ALA A 109 5.26 10.00 25.36
CA ALA A 109 5.85 9.29 26.49
C ALA A 109 6.24 10.26 27.63
N ILE A 110 6.80 11.43 27.30
CA ILE A 110 7.14 12.45 28.31
C ILE A 110 5.87 13.05 28.94
N GLN A 111 4.81 13.27 28.16
CA GLN A 111 3.52 13.73 28.69
C GLN A 111 2.88 12.71 29.65
N ALA A 112 3.13 11.41 29.47
CA ALA A 112 2.68 10.40 30.42
C ALA A 112 3.42 10.51 31.77
N LEU A 113 4.73 10.82 31.75
CA LEU A 113 5.50 11.14 32.96
C LEU A 113 5.02 12.44 33.62
N GLU A 114 4.78 13.47 32.82
CA GLU A 114 4.22 14.76 33.28
C GLU A 114 2.89 14.54 33.99
N PHE A 115 1.97 13.80 33.38
CA PHE A 115 0.68 13.46 33.97
C PHE A 115 0.85 12.75 35.32
N ALA A 116 1.72 11.74 35.39
CA ALA A 116 1.95 10.97 36.61
C ALA A 116 2.53 11.83 37.75
N LEU A 117 3.47 12.73 37.45
CA LEU A 117 4.06 13.64 38.44
C LEU A 117 3.03 14.67 38.96
N ILE A 118 2.17 15.18 38.07
CA ILE A 118 1.06 16.07 38.45
C ILE A 118 0.06 15.36 39.36
N GLU A 119 -0.33 14.14 39.01
CA GLU A 119 -1.28 13.34 39.80
C GLU A 119 -0.74 13.05 41.20
N GLN A 120 0.58 12.79 41.30
CA GLN A 120 1.27 12.61 42.57
C GLN A 120 1.51 13.90 43.36
N LYS A 121 1.13 15.07 42.80
CA LYS A 121 1.45 16.38 43.35
C LYS A 121 2.95 16.54 43.67
N SER A 122 3.79 15.85 42.90
CA SER A 122 5.25 15.89 43.03
C SER A 122 5.82 17.02 42.18
N THR A 123 7.07 17.40 42.44
CA THR A 123 7.76 18.36 41.56
C THR A 123 7.91 17.74 40.16
N LEU A 124 7.74 18.55 39.12
CA LEU A 124 7.86 18.13 37.72
C LEU A 124 9.34 17.96 37.34
N CYS A 125 10.02 17.01 37.97
CA CYS A 125 11.43 16.72 37.76
C CYS A 125 11.65 15.21 37.58
N VAL A 126 12.64 14.86 36.76
CA VAL A 126 13.01 13.45 36.55
C VAL A 126 13.63 12.78 37.78
N SER A 127 14.19 13.58 38.71
CA SER A 127 14.70 13.10 40.00
C SER A 127 13.61 12.49 40.88
N GLU A 128 12.35 12.90 40.68
CA GLU A 128 11.24 12.44 41.51
C GLU A 128 10.58 11.16 41.03
N ILE A 129 10.83 10.77 39.78
CA ILE A 129 10.22 9.59 39.17
C ILE A 129 10.59 8.35 39.99
N ASN A 130 9.57 7.56 40.33
CA ASN A 130 9.70 6.28 41.02
C ASN A 130 8.77 5.23 40.37
N PHE A 131 8.75 4.00 40.87
CA PHE A 131 7.89 2.93 40.31
C PHE A 131 6.39 3.29 40.32
N HIS A 132 5.91 4.01 41.34
CA HIS A 132 4.53 4.46 41.38
C HIS A 132 4.24 5.48 40.27
N THR A 133 5.18 6.38 39.96
CA THR A 133 5.07 7.34 38.84
C THR A 133 4.96 6.61 37.51
N LEU A 134 5.77 5.56 37.31
CA LEU A 134 5.75 4.78 36.07
C LEU A 134 4.44 3.99 35.91
N ASN A 135 3.90 3.42 36.99
CA ASN A 135 2.61 2.72 36.96
C ASN A 135 1.43 3.67 36.63
N LEU A 136 1.44 4.90 37.15
CA LEU A 136 0.45 5.92 36.79
C LEU A 136 0.59 6.36 35.33
N ALA A 137 1.82 6.50 34.84
CA ALA A 137 2.08 6.83 33.44
C ALA A 137 1.54 5.72 32.51
N GLU A 138 1.71 4.44 32.84
CA GLU A 138 1.10 3.35 32.05
C GLU A 138 -0.42 3.37 32.07
N THR A 139 -1.00 3.60 33.25
CA THR A 139 -2.46 3.68 33.42
C THR A 139 -3.03 4.81 32.54
N TYR A 140 -2.34 5.95 32.50
CA TYR A 140 -2.66 7.06 31.62
C TYR A 140 -2.55 6.70 30.14
N LEU A 141 -1.50 5.99 29.73
CA LEU A 141 -1.35 5.56 28.34
C LEU A 141 -2.49 4.64 27.92
N ARG A 142 -2.88 3.68 28.78
CA ARG A 142 -3.98 2.73 28.53
C ARG A 142 -5.33 3.44 28.41
N SER A 143 -5.58 4.47 29.22
CA SER A 143 -6.86 5.20 29.18
C SER A 143 -6.96 6.16 27.99
N LYS A 144 -5.84 6.76 27.58
CA LYS A 144 -5.83 7.82 26.55
C LYS A 144 -5.75 7.31 25.12
N TYR A 145 -5.01 6.22 24.88
CA TYR A 145 -4.68 5.77 23.52
C TYR A 145 -5.27 4.40 23.22
N LYS A 146 -5.89 4.26 22.04
CA LYS A 146 -6.42 2.97 21.55
C LYS A 146 -5.32 1.91 21.37
N ASP A 147 -4.13 2.31 20.93
CA ASP A 147 -2.95 1.45 20.79
C ASP A 147 -1.74 2.11 21.49
N PRO A 148 -1.58 1.90 22.81
CA PRO A 148 -0.56 2.57 23.60
C PRO A 148 0.83 1.95 23.47
N TRP A 149 0.95 0.73 22.92
CA TRP A 149 2.17 -0.07 22.97
C TRP A 149 3.40 0.66 22.44
N SER A 150 3.26 1.32 21.28
CA SER A 150 4.38 2.02 20.66
C SER A 150 4.86 3.23 21.47
N ILE A 151 3.97 3.88 22.22
CA ILE A 151 4.31 4.99 23.13
C ILE A 151 4.97 4.42 24.39
N ALA A 152 4.43 3.33 24.94
CA ALA A 152 4.98 2.64 26.09
C ALA A 152 6.42 2.14 25.85
N ARG A 153 6.74 1.63 24.65
CA ARG A 153 8.11 1.29 24.26
C ARG A 153 9.06 2.49 24.19
N ASN A 154 8.55 3.68 23.85
CA ASN A 154 9.35 4.91 23.92
C ASN A 154 9.58 5.33 25.37
N LEU A 155 8.57 5.20 26.24
CA LEU A 155 8.70 5.46 27.67
C LEU A 155 9.75 4.53 28.30
N ASP A 156 9.66 3.23 28.01
CA ASP A 156 10.63 2.20 28.43
C ASP A 156 12.06 2.53 27.99
N PHE A 157 12.21 2.96 26.73
CA PHE A 157 13.50 3.39 26.21
C PHE A 157 14.04 4.61 26.97
N ILE A 158 13.20 5.63 27.24
CA ILE A 158 13.60 6.86 27.96
C ILE A 158 14.06 6.51 29.38
N VAL A 159 13.29 5.69 30.10
CA VAL A 159 13.62 5.28 31.47
C VAL A 159 14.96 4.54 31.51
N ASN A 160 15.08 3.45 30.76
CA ASN A 160 16.25 2.58 30.83
C ASN A 160 17.52 3.20 30.19
N ASN A 161 17.39 3.83 29.01
CA ASN A 161 18.55 4.27 28.23
C ASN A 161 18.95 5.73 28.49
N ILE A 162 18.10 6.52 29.14
CA ILE A 162 18.38 7.93 29.43
C ILE A 162 18.38 8.17 30.94
N ILE A 163 17.28 7.92 31.64
CA ILE A 163 17.17 8.25 33.07
C ILE A 163 18.15 7.41 33.90
N ILE A 164 18.08 6.09 33.78
CA ILE A 164 18.89 5.16 34.56
C ILE A 164 20.34 5.19 34.09
N LYS A 165 20.58 4.97 32.79
CA LYS A 165 21.94 4.88 32.22
C LYS A 165 22.77 6.16 32.38
N LYS A 166 22.15 7.34 32.51
CA LYS A 166 22.86 8.61 32.74
C LYS A 166 22.77 9.08 34.19
N HIS A 167 22.32 8.23 35.11
CA HIS A 167 22.24 8.52 36.55
C HIS A 167 21.48 9.81 36.86
N LEU A 168 20.32 10.00 36.20
CA LEU A 168 19.43 11.16 36.38
C LEU A 168 18.37 10.95 37.48
N ASN A 169 18.42 9.79 38.13
CA ASN A 169 17.50 9.36 39.17
C ASN A 169 18.17 8.28 40.02
N THR A 170 17.83 8.21 41.31
CA THR A 170 18.35 7.20 42.27
C THR A 170 17.28 6.24 42.78
N LYS A 171 16.01 6.46 42.43
CA LYS A 171 14.85 5.71 42.92
C LYS A 171 14.50 4.51 42.04
N ILE A 172 15.05 4.42 40.83
CA ILE A 172 14.76 3.39 39.83
C ILE A 172 16.07 2.83 39.28
N TYR A 173 16.18 1.50 39.23
CA TYR A 173 17.36 0.78 38.76
C TYR A 173 17.10 -0.03 37.49
N ASP A 174 15.86 -0.48 37.31
CA ASP A 174 15.33 -1.09 36.10
C ASP A 174 13.83 -0.81 36.00
N TRP A 175 13.29 -0.87 34.79
CA TRP A 175 11.85 -0.88 34.59
C TRP A 175 11.50 -1.53 33.26
N SER A 176 10.34 -2.16 33.19
CA SER A 176 9.81 -2.70 31.94
C SER A 176 8.32 -2.47 31.87
N THR A 177 7.86 -2.03 30.70
CA THR A 177 6.44 -1.77 30.51
C THR A 177 5.59 -3.04 30.55
N THR A 178 4.44 -2.98 31.24
CA THR A 178 3.43 -4.07 31.26
C THR A 178 2.51 -4.03 30.04
N ILE A 179 2.59 -2.98 29.22
CA ILE A 179 1.81 -2.83 27.99
C ILE A 179 2.45 -3.71 26.93
N THR A 180 1.81 -4.84 26.64
CA THR A 180 2.25 -5.79 25.63
C THR A 180 1.73 -5.42 24.23
N TYR A 181 2.44 -5.92 23.22
CA TYR A 181 2.00 -5.74 21.83
C TYR A 181 0.75 -6.58 21.62
N THR A 182 -0.37 -5.93 21.36
CA THR A 182 -1.56 -6.62 20.88
C THR A 182 -1.46 -6.72 19.37
N ALA A 183 -1.23 -7.93 18.86
CA ALA A 183 -1.28 -8.15 17.43
C ALA A 183 -2.66 -7.70 16.90
N PRO A 184 -2.70 -6.95 15.77
CA PRO A 184 -3.98 -6.65 15.15
C PRO A 184 -4.71 -7.97 14.86
N ILE A 185 -6.02 -7.98 15.06
CA ILE A 185 -6.87 -9.15 14.82
C ILE A 185 -6.57 -9.66 13.41
N ARG A 186 -6.02 -10.88 13.32
CA ARG A 186 -5.81 -11.58 12.05
C ARG A 186 -7.19 -12.07 11.57
N ASN A 187 -7.45 -11.91 10.27
CA ASN A 187 -8.72 -12.30 9.64
C ASN A 187 -8.71 -13.78 9.20
N ASP A 188 -7.72 -14.56 9.62
CA ASP A 188 -7.55 -15.99 9.32
C ASP A 188 -8.33 -16.91 10.29
N ARG A 189 -9.08 -16.32 11.24
CA ARG A 189 -9.99 -17.01 12.17
C ARG A 189 -11.42 -16.59 11.89
N THR A 190 -12.32 -17.57 11.78
CA THR A 190 -13.77 -17.39 11.78
C THR A 190 -14.18 -16.50 12.95
N GLN A 191 -14.78 -15.35 12.66
CA GLN A 191 -15.32 -14.48 13.69
C GLN A 191 -16.79 -14.83 13.91
N GLU A 192 -17.15 -15.25 15.13
CA GLU A 192 -18.56 -15.38 15.55
C GLU A 192 -19.28 -14.02 15.67
N LYS A 193 -18.56 -12.90 15.52
CA LYS A 193 -19.12 -11.56 15.60
C LYS A 193 -18.70 -10.72 14.40
N HIS A 194 -19.58 -10.65 13.39
CA HIS A 194 -19.62 -9.50 12.50
C HIS A 194 -19.70 -8.24 13.37
N ILE A 195 -18.68 -7.37 13.29
CA ILE A 195 -18.82 -6.01 13.80
C ILE A 195 -19.74 -5.30 12.81
N GLU A 196 -21.02 -5.20 13.13
CA GLU A 196 -22.00 -4.39 12.39
C GLU A 196 -21.40 -2.98 12.14
N GLY A 197 -21.26 -2.62 10.87
CA GLY A 197 -20.78 -1.30 10.44
C GLY A 197 -19.32 -1.17 9.99
N SER A 198 -18.47 -2.22 10.10
CA SER A 198 -17.11 -2.16 9.54
C SER A 198 -17.08 -2.64 8.08
N LYS A 199 -16.77 -1.76 7.12
CA LYS A 199 -16.61 -2.15 5.70
C LYS A 199 -15.46 -3.14 5.51
N SER A 200 -15.66 -4.06 4.57
CA SER A 200 -14.67 -5.05 4.14
C SER A 200 -13.33 -4.41 3.78
N LYS A 201 -12.22 -5.11 4.09
CA LYS A 201 -10.86 -4.68 3.71
C LYS A 201 -10.59 -4.83 2.21
N ILE A 202 -11.52 -5.42 1.47
CA ILE A 202 -11.53 -5.59 0.01
C ILE A 202 -12.68 -4.70 -0.54
N PRO A 203 -12.54 -4.06 -1.71
CA PRO A 203 -13.62 -3.30 -2.32
C PRO A 203 -14.66 -4.25 -2.95
N HIS A 204 -15.92 -3.83 -3.01
CA HIS A 204 -16.96 -4.64 -3.65
C HIS A 204 -16.81 -4.60 -5.18
N LEU A 205 -17.15 -5.68 -5.89
CA LEU A 205 -16.98 -5.77 -7.35
C LEU A 205 -17.74 -4.68 -8.10
N GLU A 206 -18.99 -4.41 -7.74
CA GLU A 206 -19.77 -3.29 -8.30
C GLU A 206 -19.06 -1.93 -8.18
N GLU A 207 -18.28 -1.70 -7.10
CA GLU A 207 -17.55 -0.44 -6.94
C GLU A 207 -16.36 -0.36 -7.91
N ILE A 208 -15.69 -1.49 -8.18
CA ILE A 208 -14.61 -1.58 -9.16
C ILE A 208 -15.15 -1.40 -10.58
N LEU A 209 -16.25 -2.08 -10.91
CA LEU A 209 -16.91 -1.93 -12.21
C LEU A 209 -17.43 -0.50 -12.42
N ALA A 210 -17.97 0.13 -11.37
CA ALA A 210 -18.37 1.53 -11.43
C ALA A 210 -17.18 2.47 -11.71
N LEU A 211 -16.00 2.24 -11.12
CA LEU A 211 -14.80 3.02 -11.44
C LEU A 211 -14.33 2.80 -12.88
N ALA A 212 -14.41 1.56 -13.39
CA ALA A 212 -14.07 1.26 -14.77
C ALA A 212 -15.02 1.97 -15.74
N ASP A 213 -16.33 1.93 -15.49
CA ASP A 213 -17.32 2.64 -16.31
C ASP A 213 -17.09 4.16 -16.28
N ILE A 214 -16.83 4.74 -15.10
CA ILE A 214 -16.53 6.18 -14.97
C ILE A 214 -15.25 6.55 -15.72
N HIS A 215 -14.24 5.67 -15.75
CA HIS A 215 -12.98 5.94 -16.45
C HIS A 215 -13.19 6.22 -17.94
N TYR A 216 -14.13 5.53 -18.57
CA TYR A 216 -14.45 5.66 -19.99
C TYR A 216 -15.57 6.66 -20.28
N SER A 217 -16.52 6.82 -19.37
CA SER A 217 -17.72 7.65 -19.61
C SER A 217 -17.61 9.10 -19.15
N SER A 218 -16.71 9.42 -18.22
CA SER A 218 -16.61 10.77 -17.63
C SER A 218 -15.52 11.61 -18.27
N ASP A 219 -15.85 12.83 -18.69
CA ASP A 219 -14.86 13.84 -19.14
C ASP A 219 -14.48 14.81 -18.02
N HIS A 220 -15.07 14.67 -16.84
CA HIS A 220 -14.81 15.56 -15.72
C HIS A 220 -13.42 15.30 -15.13
N ILE A 221 -12.54 16.31 -15.15
CA ILE A 221 -11.12 16.19 -14.80
C ILE A 221 -10.87 15.51 -13.44
N PRO A 222 -11.55 15.91 -12.32
CA PRO A 222 -11.39 15.23 -11.04
C PRO A 222 -11.71 13.72 -11.10
N ASP A 223 -12.70 13.31 -11.88
CA ASP A 223 -13.11 11.91 -12.02
C ASP A 223 -12.05 11.13 -12.79
N ARG A 224 -11.56 11.69 -13.90
CA ARG A 224 -10.49 11.08 -14.70
C ARG A 224 -9.17 10.95 -13.96
N ILE A 225 -8.76 11.94 -13.17
CA ILE A 225 -7.55 11.82 -12.34
C ILE A 225 -7.68 10.66 -11.33
N VAL A 226 -8.85 10.53 -10.70
CA VAL A 226 -9.09 9.52 -9.66
C VAL A 226 -9.22 8.13 -10.25
N THR A 227 -9.85 7.97 -11.42
CA THR A 227 -9.91 6.68 -12.11
C THR A 227 -8.57 6.29 -12.73
N CYS A 228 -7.76 7.24 -13.21
CA CYS A 228 -6.36 6.96 -13.60
C CYS A 228 -5.53 6.48 -12.41
N PHE A 229 -5.69 7.10 -11.23
CA PHE A 229 -5.08 6.58 -10.00
C PHE A 229 -5.54 5.15 -9.69
N ALA A 230 -6.85 4.86 -9.81
CA ALA A 230 -7.39 3.53 -9.57
C ALA A 230 -6.84 2.49 -10.56
N ALA A 231 -6.70 2.83 -11.85
CA ALA A 231 -6.08 1.99 -12.86
C ALA A 231 -4.63 1.63 -12.48
N LEU A 232 -3.83 2.63 -12.07
CA LEU A 232 -2.47 2.39 -11.57
C LEU A 232 -2.42 1.60 -10.25
N ALA A 233 -3.43 1.75 -9.39
CA ALA A 233 -3.55 0.97 -8.17
C ALA A 233 -3.95 -0.49 -8.41
N MET A 234 -4.66 -0.76 -9.52
CA MET A 234 -5.04 -2.08 -9.98
C MET A 234 -3.95 -2.75 -10.84
N PHE A 235 -3.01 -1.96 -11.39
CA PHE A 235 -1.88 -2.48 -12.17
C PHE A 235 -0.95 -3.39 -11.34
N ALA A 236 -0.68 -3.02 -10.09
CA ALA A 236 0.12 -3.84 -9.19
C ALA A 236 -0.11 -3.45 -7.71
N PRO A 237 0.12 -4.38 -6.75
CA PRO A 237 -0.06 -4.09 -5.34
C PRO A 237 1.00 -3.11 -4.84
N SER A 238 0.68 -1.82 -4.88
CA SER A 238 1.55 -0.73 -4.39
C SER A 238 0.83 0.06 -3.30
N ARG A 239 1.57 0.73 -2.41
CA ARG A 239 0.93 1.69 -1.49
C ARG A 239 0.44 2.86 -2.32
N GLY A 240 -0.73 3.42 -2.00
CA GLY A 240 -1.23 4.60 -2.70
C GLY A 240 -0.24 5.77 -2.71
N SER A 241 0.54 5.95 -1.64
CA SER A 241 1.62 6.96 -1.60
C SER A 241 2.79 6.67 -2.55
N GLU A 242 3.10 5.40 -2.85
CA GLU A 242 4.08 5.03 -3.87
C GLU A 242 3.56 5.35 -5.29
N ILE A 243 2.24 5.28 -5.50
CA ILE A 243 1.60 5.66 -6.78
C ILE A 243 1.70 7.17 -6.97
N LEU A 244 1.36 7.92 -5.92
CA LEU A 244 1.42 9.39 -5.93
C LEU A 244 2.84 9.94 -6.03
N SER A 245 3.88 9.12 -5.83
CA SER A 245 5.28 9.50 -6.01
C SER A 245 5.88 9.03 -7.34
N LEU A 246 5.11 8.44 -8.25
CA LEU A 246 5.65 8.02 -9.55
C LEU A 246 6.25 9.20 -10.33
N PRO A 247 7.42 9.03 -10.97
CA PRO A 247 7.99 10.04 -11.86
C PRO A 247 7.30 10.01 -13.24
N ILE A 248 7.50 11.06 -14.05
CA ILE A 248 6.91 11.19 -15.39
C ILE A 248 7.48 10.23 -16.44
N ASP A 249 8.66 9.69 -16.17
CA ASP A 249 9.41 8.71 -16.97
C ASP A 249 9.32 7.30 -16.35
N CYS A 250 8.25 7.03 -15.60
CA CYS A 250 8.06 5.75 -14.93
C CYS A 250 7.81 4.56 -15.85
N ILE A 251 7.45 4.78 -17.12
CA ILE A 251 7.25 3.71 -18.10
C ILE A 251 8.61 3.21 -18.60
N VAL A 252 8.85 1.91 -18.47
CA VAL A 252 10.03 1.21 -18.96
C VAL A 252 9.57 0.12 -19.91
N LYS A 253 10.28 -0.09 -21.00
CA LYS A 253 10.05 -1.21 -21.92
C LYS A 253 11.21 -2.19 -21.84
N SER A 254 10.90 -3.48 -21.85
CA SER A 254 11.91 -4.55 -21.89
C SER A 254 11.55 -5.51 -23.01
N THR A 255 12.55 -6.00 -23.74
CA THR A 255 12.37 -7.06 -24.72
C THR A 255 12.61 -8.40 -24.05
N GLN A 256 11.62 -9.29 -24.05
CA GLN A 256 11.76 -10.69 -23.65
C GLN A 256 11.25 -11.58 -24.78
N HIS A 257 12.05 -12.54 -25.23
CA HIS A 257 11.67 -13.50 -26.29
C HIS A 257 11.04 -12.84 -27.53
N GLU A 258 11.69 -11.79 -28.07
CA GLU A 258 11.23 -11.02 -29.24
C GLU A 258 9.92 -10.23 -29.06
N GLN A 259 9.33 -10.22 -27.87
CA GLN A 259 8.19 -9.38 -27.52
C GLN A 259 8.60 -8.23 -26.59
N GLU A 260 8.15 -7.02 -26.93
CA GLU A 260 8.31 -5.85 -26.09
C GLU A 260 7.22 -5.84 -25.02
N ILE A 261 7.62 -5.84 -23.74
CA ILE A 261 6.70 -5.75 -22.60
C ILE A 261 6.88 -4.42 -21.87
N MET A 262 5.78 -3.71 -21.62
CA MET A 262 5.80 -2.51 -20.79
C MET A 262 5.80 -2.86 -19.30
N GLY A 263 6.57 -2.11 -18.52
CA GLY A 263 6.49 -2.10 -17.07
C GLY A 263 6.56 -0.68 -16.51
N ILE A 264 6.08 -0.55 -15.27
CA ILE A 264 6.20 0.69 -14.51
C ILE A 264 7.33 0.53 -13.50
N LYS A 265 8.28 1.45 -13.48
CA LYS A 265 9.35 1.54 -12.50
C LYS A 265 8.85 2.20 -11.22
N TRP A 266 8.79 1.43 -10.15
CA TRP A 266 8.36 1.85 -8.83
C TRP A 266 9.57 2.10 -7.92
N LEU A 267 9.54 3.19 -7.18
CA LEU A 267 10.50 3.49 -6.12
C LEU A 267 9.85 3.17 -4.76
N PRO A 268 10.20 2.06 -4.11
CA PRO A 268 9.48 1.60 -2.91
C PRO A 268 9.81 2.44 -1.67
N LEU A 269 8.78 2.83 -0.91
CA LEU A 269 8.92 3.69 0.27
C LEU A 269 9.58 2.98 1.47
N LYS A 270 9.73 1.66 1.48
CA LYS A 270 10.32 0.91 2.61
C LYS A 270 11.77 0.50 2.39
N GLY A 271 12.50 1.22 1.54
CA GLY A 271 13.93 0.99 1.30
C GLY A 271 14.23 -0.36 0.66
N GLY A 272 13.30 -0.85 -0.18
CA GLY A 272 13.62 -1.90 -1.15
C GLY A 272 14.27 -1.28 -2.38
N ASP A 273 14.82 -2.10 -3.26
CA ASP A 273 15.39 -1.62 -4.51
C ASP A 273 14.27 -1.20 -5.49
N PRO A 274 14.52 -0.21 -6.37
CA PRO A 274 13.61 0.13 -7.45
C PRO A 274 13.16 -1.12 -8.20
N LEU A 275 11.84 -1.31 -8.33
CA LEU A 275 11.26 -2.50 -8.93
C LEU A 275 10.47 -2.13 -10.17
N ILE A 276 10.76 -2.81 -11.28
CA ILE A 276 9.92 -2.74 -12.48
C ILE A 276 8.80 -3.76 -12.30
N LYS A 277 7.56 -3.29 -12.41
CA LYS A 277 6.37 -4.14 -12.40
C LYS A 277 5.86 -4.19 -13.84
N PHE A 278 5.97 -5.35 -14.47
CA PHE A 278 5.56 -5.55 -15.85
C PHE A 278 4.03 -5.72 -15.96
N ALA A 279 3.47 -5.25 -17.06
CA ALA A 279 2.08 -5.51 -17.41
C ALA A 279 1.89 -7.01 -17.63
N VAL A 280 0.74 -7.54 -17.20
CA VAL A 280 0.41 -8.96 -17.34
C VAL A 280 -0.17 -9.24 -18.73
N THR A 281 -0.86 -8.26 -19.31
CA THR A 281 -1.48 -8.35 -20.64
C THR A 281 -1.31 -7.03 -21.40
N LYS A 282 -1.55 -7.06 -22.72
CA LYS A 282 -1.48 -5.88 -23.58
C LYS A 282 -2.53 -4.82 -23.20
N GLU A 283 -3.71 -5.25 -22.78
CA GLU A 283 -4.79 -4.36 -22.34
C GLU A 283 -4.38 -3.58 -21.07
N TYR A 284 -3.66 -4.23 -20.15
CA TYR A 284 -3.09 -3.55 -18.97
C TYR A 284 -2.01 -2.55 -19.36
N GLU A 285 -1.20 -2.87 -20.38
CA GLU A 285 -0.21 -1.95 -20.92
C GLU A 285 -0.87 -0.71 -21.52
N GLU A 286 -1.90 -0.88 -22.36
CA GLU A 286 -2.65 0.22 -22.98
C GLU A 286 -3.31 1.10 -21.91
N LEU A 287 -4.06 0.49 -20.98
CA LEU A 287 -4.75 1.21 -19.90
C LEU A 287 -3.79 2.04 -19.04
N ALA A 288 -2.69 1.44 -18.59
CA ALA A 288 -1.72 2.15 -17.75
C ALA A 288 -0.97 3.24 -18.53
N THR A 289 -0.62 2.97 -19.79
CA THR A 289 0.02 3.96 -20.67
C THR A 289 -0.89 5.16 -20.90
N ASP A 290 -2.17 4.93 -21.17
CA ASP A 290 -3.16 5.99 -21.39
C ASP A 290 -3.42 6.79 -20.12
N ALA A 291 -3.53 6.13 -18.97
CA ALA A 291 -3.64 6.78 -17.67
C ALA A 291 -2.44 7.69 -17.38
N ILE A 292 -1.21 7.19 -17.59
CA ILE A 292 0.01 7.97 -17.38
C ILE A 292 0.10 9.12 -18.38
N ARG A 293 -0.25 8.90 -19.65
CA ARG A 293 -0.27 9.96 -20.68
C ARG A 293 -1.23 11.08 -20.29
N TYR A 294 -2.45 10.73 -19.87
CA TYR A 294 -3.45 11.70 -19.43
C TYR A 294 -2.95 12.53 -18.23
N LEU A 295 -2.41 11.88 -17.20
CA LEU A 295 -1.86 12.55 -16.01
C LEU A 295 -0.64 13.44 -16.37
N LYS A 296 0.19 13.00 -17.32
CA LYS A 296 1.29 13.83 -17.84
C LYS A 296 0.73 15.08 -18.52
N GLU A 297 -0.18 14.96 -19.47
CA GLU A 297 -0.69 16.13 -20.20
C GLU A 297 -1.37 17.14 -19.26
N ILE A 298 -2.29 16.69 -18.40
CA ILE A 298 -3.05 17.60 -17.54
C ILE A 298 -2.16 18.28 -16.46
N GLY A 299 -1.08 17.63 -16.03
CA GLY A 299 -0.13 18.20 -15.07
C GLY A 299 0.96 19.07 -15.70
N LYS A 300 1.08 19.11 -17.04
CA LYS A 300 2.17 19.80 -17.74
C LYS A 300 2.33 21.28 -17.38
N PRO A 301 1.27 22.12 -17.33
CA PRO A 301 1.41 23.54 -16.98
C PRO A 301 1.99 23.75 -15.58
N ALA A 302 1.52 22.96 -14.61
CA ALA A 302 2.02 23.01 -13.24
C ALA A 302 3.48 22.57 -13.13
N ARG A 303 3.88 21.51 -13.84
CA ARG A 303 5.28 21.05 -13.82
C ARG A 303 6.23 22.03 -14.51
N ASN A 304 5.78 22.74 -15.54
CA ASN A 304 6.56 23.83 -16.13
C ASN A 304 6.77 24.96 -15.12
N ALA A 305 5.72 25.39 -14.43
CA ALA A 305 5.84 26.38 -13.35
C ALA A 305 6.75 25.87 -12.22
N ALA A 306 6.61 24.60 -11.81
CA ALA A 306 7.46 23.99 -10.79
C ALA A 306 8.94 23.92 -11.20
N ARG A 307 9.25 23.68 -12.49
CA ARG A 307 10.62 23.73 -12.99
C ARG A 307 11.17 25.15 -12.85
N TRP A 308 10.40 26.13 -13.30
CA TRP A 308 10.80 27.53 -13.25
C TRP A 308 11.04 28.01 -11.82
N TYR A 309 10.17 27.66 -10.85
CA TYR A 309 10.38 28.00 -9.43
C TYR A 309 11.60 27.27 -8.83
N SER A 310 11.95 26.08 -9.33
CA SER A 310 13.17 25.38 -8.92
C SER A 310 14.43 26.10 -9.36
N GLU A 311 14.38 26.77 -10.51
CA GLU A 311 15.48 27.56 -11.09
C GLU A 311 15.50 29.01 -10.58
N ASN A 312 14.34 29.52 -10.14
CA ASN A 312 14.11 30.90 -9.72
C ASN A 312 13.29 30.95 -8.40
N PRO A 313 13.88 30.64 -7.23
CA PRO A 313 13.13 30.41 -5.99
C PRO A 313 12.34 31.62 -5.47
N ASP A 314 12.86 32.83 -5.66
CA ASP A 314 12.30 34.06 -5.09
C ASP A 314 11.44 34.86 -6.07
N LEU A 315 11.32 34.39 -7.31
CA LEU A 315 10.59 35.11 -8.35
C LEU A 315 9.23 34.44 -8.62
N LEU A 316 8.27 35.17 -9.18
CA LEU A 316 6.98 34.65 -9.65
C LEU A 316 7.08 34.18 -11.11
N TYR A 317 6.55 32.99 -11.41
CA TYR A 317 6.46 32.50 -12.79
C TYR A 317 5.51 33.37 -13.61
N LEU A 318 5.97 33.81 -14.78
CA LEU A 318 5.18 34.60 -15.73
C LEU A 318 5.17 33.91 -17.10
N PRO A 319 3.99 33.76 -17.73
CA PRO A 319 3.91 33.45 -19.15
C PRO A 319 4.66 34.48 -20.01
N ASP A 320 5.23 34.07 -21.15
CA ASP A 320 6.08 34.91 -22.01
C ASP A 320 5.44 36.26 -22.38
N HIS A 321 4.16 36.26 -22.73
CA HIS A 321 3.41 37.46 -23.11
C HIS A 321 3.17 38.43 -21.93
N LEU A 322 3.37 38.00 -20.69
CA LEU A 322 3.17 38.79 -19.47
C LEU A 322 4.48 39.20 -18.79
N LEU A 323 5.65 38.89 -19.38
CA LEU A 323 6.95 39.23 -18.79
C LEU A 323 7.13 40.71 -18.51
N HIS A 324 6.52 41.58 -19.33
CA HIS A 324 6.54 43.03 -19.18
C HIS A 324 5.88 43.53 -17.87
N LEU A 325 5.04 42.71 -17.24
CA LEU A 325 4.37 43.06 -15.97
C LEU A 325 5.26 42.87 -14.74
N ARG A 326 6.45 42.29 -14.90
CA ARG A 326 7.37 42.07 -13.77
C ARG A 326 7.70 43.41 -13.10
N ASN A 327 7.50 43.46 -11.79
CA ASN A 327 7.71 44.65 -10.96
C ASN A 327 6.84 45.87 -11.33
N GLN A 328 5.82 45.71 -12.18
CA GLN A 328 4.87 46.76 -12.53
C GLN A 328 3.57 46.60 -11.72
N PRO A 329 2.83 47.69 -11.44
CA PRO A 329 1.48 47.58 -10.90
C PRO A 329 0.59 46.72 -11.81
N ILE A 330 -0.14 45.76 -11.25
CA ILE A 330 -0.99 44.83 -12.00
C ILE A 330 -2.47 44.97 -11.64
N THR A 331 -3.37 44.68 -12.59
CA THR A 331 -4.80 44.55 -12.33
C THR A 331 -5.13 43.14 -11.83
N LEU A 332 -6.33 42.94 -11.27
CA LEU A 332 -6.82 41.62 -10.88
C LEU A 332 -7.06 40.67 -12.08
N TRP A 333 -7.25 41.25 -13.28
CA TRP A 333 -7.36 40.49 -14.51
C TRP A 333 -5.99 39.96 -14.95
N GLU A 334 -4.97 40.81 -14.93
CA GLU A 334 -3.58 40.41 -15.20
C GLU A 334 -3.09 39.39 -14.17
N ALA A 335 -3.40 39.59 -12.89
CA ALA A 335 -3.12 38.59 -11.85
C ALA A 335 -3.80 37.24 -12.14
N ALA A 336 -5.05 37.24 -12.62
CA ALA A 336 -5.74 36.02 -13.01
C ALA A 336 -5.01 35.31 -14.18
N GLN A 337 -4.60 36.06 -15.21
CA GLN A 337 -3.84 35.52 -16.35
C GLN A 337 -2.48 34.94 -15.93
N ILE A 338 -1.75 35.65 -15.05
CA ILE A 338 -0.47 35.17 -14.49
C ILE A 338 -0.65 33.82 -13.81
N LEU A 339 -1.71 33.65 -13.02
CA LEU A 339 -2.02 32.40 -12.32
C LEU A 339 -2.58 31.31 -13.27
N GLY A 340 -2.89 31.66 -14.52
CA GLY A 340 -3.56 30.78 -15.48
C GLY A 340 -5.00 30.47 -15.08
N LYS A 341 -5.69 31.45 -14.49
CA LYS A 341 -7.10 31.39 -14.10
C LYS A 341 -7.97 31.92 -15.24
N GLU A 342 -9.03 31.19 -15.58
CA GLU A 342 -9.94 31.54 -16.68
C GLU A 342 -10.73 32.83 -16.38
N ASN A 343 -11.34 32.93 -15.20
CA ASN A 343 -12.13 34.10 -14.83
C ASN A 343 -11.30 35.14 -14.06
N SER A 344 -11.64 36.43 -14.21
CA SER A 344 -11.03 37.51 -13.42
C SER A 344 -11.24 37.31 -11.90
N ILE A 345 -10.31 37.83 -11.10
CA ILE A 345 -10.46 37.86 -9.65
C ILE A 345 -11.41 39.00 -9.26
N ASN A 346 -12.47 38.69 -8.51
CA ASN A 346 -13.36 39.70 -7.95
C ASN A 346 -12.63 40.55 -6.91
N GLY A 347 -12.88 41.87 -6.90
CA GLY A 347 -12.25 42.80 -5.97
C GLY A 347 -12.42 42.41 -4.49
N CYS A 348 -13.60 41.93 -4.10
CA CYS A 348 -13.87 41.43 -2.74
C CYS A 348 -13.06 40.17 -2.38
N HIS A 349 -12.49 39.47 -3.36
CA HIS A 349 -11.67 38.28 -3.17
C HIS A 349 -10.18 38.54 -3.33
N ALA A 350 -9.74 39.78 -3.59
CA ALA A 350 -8.32 40.12 -3.80
C ALA A 350 -7.43 39.63 -2.64
N PHE A 351 -7.88 39.77 -1.41
CA PHE A 351 -7.16 39.29 -0.22
C PHE A 351 -6.90 37.77 -0.22
N ARG A 352 -7.75 36.97 -0.89
CA ARG A 352 -7.55 35.51 -1.01
C ARG A 352 -6.37 35.16 -1.92
N TYR A 353 -5.86 36.13 -2.66
CA TYR A 353 -4.71 36.04 -3.55
C TYR A 353 -3.51 36.86 -3.05
N GLY A 354 -3.53 37.29 -1.79
CA GLY A 354 -2.40 37.99 -1.15
C GLY A 354 -2.45 39.51 -1.21
N PHE A 355 -3.40 40.09 -1.94
CA PHE A 355 -3.48 41.53 -2.11
C PHE A 355 -4.05 42.23 -0.87
N SER A 356 -3.39 43.28 -0.40
CA SER A 356 -3.80 44.00 0.82
C SER A 356 -4.79 45.13 0.51
N LYS A 357 -4.35 46.13 -0.25
CA LYS A 357 -5.13 47.29 -0.67
C LYS A 357 -4.71 47.73 -2.08
N PRO A 358 -5.63 48.28 -2.88
CA PRO A 358 -5.29 48.84 -4.17
C PRO A 358 -4.40 50.09 -3.98
N ILE A 359 -3.42 50.27 -4.87
CA ILE A 359 -2.49 51.40 -4.86
C ILE A 359 -2.89 52.52 -5.82
N GLY A 360 -3.88 52.26 -6.67
CA GLY A 360 -4.35 53.23 -7.66
C GLY A 360 -5.44 52.64 -8.57
N ARG A 361 -5.68 53.31 -9.69
CA ARG A 361 -6.66 52.91 -10.71
C ARG A 361 -6.07 53.09 -12.11
N THR A 362 -6.49 52.26 -13.05
CA THR A 362 -6.20 52.44 -14.48
C THR A 362 -7.50 52.52 -15.29
N THR A 363 -7.48 53.28 -16.37
CA THR A 363 -8.56 53.42 -17.36
C THR A 363 -8.22 52.72 -18.68
N GLU A 364 -7.04 52.07 -18.77
CA GLU A 364 -6.59 51.36 -19.96
C GLU A 364 -7.45 50.13 -20.23
N LYS A 365 -8.21 50.17 -21.33
CA LYS A 365 -9.18 49.13 -21.66
C LYS A 365 -8.54 47.78 -21.91
N GLU A 366 -7.31 47.73 -22.42
CA GLU A 366 -6.58 46.49 -22.70
C GLU A 366 -6.35 45.65 -21.43
N ARG A 367 -6.16 46.32 -20.28
CA ARG A 367 -5.86 45.72 -18.97
C ARG A 367 -7.09 45.28 -18.17
N MET A 368 -8.29 45.45 -18.74
CA MET A 368 -9.58 45.11 -18.14
C MET A 368 -10.15 43.83 -18.74
N ASN A 369 -10.74 42.99 -17.88
CA ASN A 369 -11.54 41.84 -18.32
C ASN A 369 -12.84 42.32 -18.98
N ASP A 370 -13.63 43.13 -18.27
CA ASP A 370 -14.81 43.78 -18.81
C ASP A 370 -14.45 45.13 -19.46
N LYS A 371 -14.62 45.22 -20.79
CA LYS A 371 -14.32 46.44 -21.56
C LYS A 371 -15.30 47.57 -21.30
N ALA A 372 -16.49 47.30 -20.75
CA ALA A 372 -17.46 48.35 -20.39
C ALA A 372 -17.06 49.13 -19.13
N SER A 373 -16.28 48.51 -18.24
CA SER A 373 -15.83 49.13 -16.99
C SER A 373 -15.06 50.45 -17.20
N HIS A 374 -15.40 51.51 -16.46
CA HIS A 374 -14.75 52.82 -16.59
C HIS A 374 -13.31 52.84 -16.07
N TRP A 375 -13.06 52.14 -14.96
CA TRP A 375 -11.75 52.02 -14.34
C TRP A 375 -11.65 50.69 -13.60
N VAL A 376 -10.43 50.20 -13.41
CA VAL A 376 -10.13 49.05 -12.54
C VAL A 376 -9.01 49.38 -11.56
N ALA A 377 -9.03 48.73 -10.40
CA ALA A 377 -8.00 48.90 -9.38
C ALA A 377 -6.68 48.21 -9.79
N ILE A 378 -5.55 48.83 -9.41
CA ILE A 378 -4.21 48.25 -9.56
C ILE A 378 -3.60 47.92 -8.20
N TYR A 379 -2.76 46.88 -8.18
CA TYR A 379 -2.14 46.30 -6.99
C TYR A 379 -0.64 46.12 -7.22
N LYS A 380 0.12 45.95 -6.13
CA LYS A 380 1.57 45.70 -6.21
C LYS A 380 1.82 44.27 -6.70
N PHE A 381 2.70 44.12 -7.69
CA PHE A 381 3.15 42.81 -8.16
C PHE A 381 3.77 41.95 -7.05
N GLU A 382 4.61 42.57 -6.23
CA GLU A 382 5.31 41.92 -5.10
C GLU A 382 4.35 41.24 -4.11
N GLU A 383 3.12 41.73 -3.95
CA GLU A 383 2.13 41.08 -3.06
C GLU A 383 1.72 39.70 -3.60
N LEU A 384 1.55 39.59 -4.92
CA LEU A 384 1.23 38.33 -5.58
C LEU A 384 2.44 37.38 -5.58
N GLU A 385 3.63 37.91 -5.91
CA GLU A 385 4.88 37.15 -5.91
C GLU A 385 5.13 36.53 -4.54
N ASN A 386 5.16 37.35 -3.48
CA ASN A 386 5.31 36.90 -2.11
C ASN A 386 4.22 35.90 -1.69
N PHE A 387 2.97 36.12 -2.10
CA PHE A 387 1.88 35.21 -1.75
C PHE A 387 2.02 33.81 -2.36
N ILE A 388 2.55 33.72 -3.59
CA ILE A 388 2.73 32.45 -4.28
C ILE A 388 4.01 31.75 -3.80
N THR A 389 5.14 32.46 -3.74
CA THR A 389 6.43 31.89 -3.33
C THR A 389 6.36 31.37 -1.89
N THR A 390 5.74 32.11 -0.96
CA THR A 390 5.54 31.66 0.44
C THR A 390 4.57 30.48 0.59
N LYS A 391 3.76 30.18 -0.43
CA LYS A 391 2.86 29.02 -0.42
C LYS A 391 3.51 27.75 -0.96
N LEU A 392 4.68 27.85 -1.60
CA LEU A 392 5.45 26.66 -1.94
C LEU A 392 5.86 25.95 -0.64
N PRO A 393 5.85 24.62 -0.61
CA PRO A 393 6.25 23.87 0.58
C PRO A 393 7.72 24.13 0.93
N GLN A 394 8.07 24.11 2.22
CA GLN A 394 9.46 24.24 2.68
C GLN A 394 10.41 23.21 2.05
N THR A 395 9.87 22.06 1.63
CA THR A 395 10.63 20.96 1.03
C THR A 395 10.89 21.15 -0.46
N PHE A 396 10.24 22.15 -1.07
CA PHE A 396 10.46 22.51 -2.47
C PHE A 396 11.92 22.92 -2.72
N PRO A 397 12.55 22.55 -3.84
CA PRO A 397 11.99 21.90 -5.04
C PRO A 397 11.95 20.37 -4.98
N ILE A 398 12.29 19.76 -3.84
CA ILE A 398 12.29 18.31 -3.64
C ILE A 398 10.87 17.84 -3.31
N PHE A 399 10.39 16.86 -4.06
CA PHE A 399 9.08 16.24 -3.88
C PHE A 399 9.15 15.04 -2.92
N ASP A 400 10.14 14.17 -3.13
CA ASP A 400 10.42 13.03 -2.25
C ASP A 400 11.91 13.03 -1.90
N GLY A 401 12.21 13.24 -0.61
CA GLY A 401 13.59 13.34 -0.15
C GLY A 401 14.34 12.01 -0.09
N ARG A 402 13.65 10.87 -0.18
CA ARG A 402 14.27 9.53 -0.19
C ARG A 402 14.83 9.20 -1.56
N THR A 403 14.06 9.51 -2.60
CA THR A 403 14.42 9.28 -4.00
C THR A 403 15.13 10.50 -4.60
N LYS A 404 15.14 11.64 -3.88
CA LYS A 404 15.61 12.96 -4.36
C LYS A 404 14.89 13.43 -5.63
N GLN A 405 13.63 13.04 -5.77
CA GLN A 405 12.82 13.38 -6.92
C GLN A 405 12.35 14.83 -6.84
N TYR A 406 12.44 15.58 -7.94
CA TYR A 406 11.98 16.96 -8.01
C TYR A 406 10.48 17.07 -8.35
N TRP A 407 9.84 18.17 -7.93
CA TRP A 407 8.42 18.42 -8.23
C TRP A 407 8.07 18.40 -9.71
N HIS A 408 8.95 18.95 -10.56
CA HIS A 408 8.70 19.01 -12.00
C HIS A 408 8.89 17.67 -12.72
N GLU A 409 9.44 16.66 -12.02
CA GLU A 409 9.61 15.29 -12.51
C GLU A 409 8.51 14.35 -12.00
N SER A 410 7.65 14.80 -11.08
CA SER A 410 6.62 13.98 -10.44
C SER A 410 5.31 13.94 -11.23
N LEU A 411 4.77 12.74 -11.45
CA LEU A 411 3.54 12.52 -12.22
C LEU A 411 2.32 13.17 -11.58
N PHE A 412 2.19 13.11 -10.24
CA PHE A 412 1.04 13.63 -9.49
C PHE A 412 1.21 15.08 -9.01
N VAL A 413 1.91 15.90 -9.79
CA VAL A 413 1.94 17.37 -9.64
C VAL A 413 1.03 18.00 -10.68
N PHE A 414 0.07 18.79 -10.20
CA PHE A 414 -1.02 19.34 -10.99
C PHE A 414 -1.27 20.82 -10.69
N PRO A 415 -2.03 21.51 -11.57
CA PRO A 415 -2.58 22.82 -11.29
C PRO A 415 -3.37 22.88 -9.97
N LYS A 416 -3.27 24.00 -9.27
CA LYS A 416 -4.06 24.23 -8.06
C LYS A 416 -5.55 24.23 -8.37
N ASN A 417 -6.33 23.67 -7.44
CA ASN A 417 -7.78 23.43 -7.54
C ASN A 417 -8.23 22.36 -8.56
N ILE A 418 -7.33 21.61 -9.21
CA ILE A 418 -7.73 20.62 -10.23
C ILE A 418 -8.74 19.56 -9.77
N LEU A 419 -8.78 19.23 -8.47
CA LEU A 419 -9.73 18.27 -7.88
C LEU A 419 -11.01 18.91 -7.32
N LYS A 420 -11.16 20.24 -7.45
CA LYS A 420 -12.32 20.98 -6.94
C LYS A 420 -13.22 21.36 -8.11
N PRO A 421 -14.47 20.86 -8.16
CA PRO A 421 -15.40 21.22 -9.24
C PRO A 421 -15.83 22.69 -9.19
N ASP A 422 -15.96 23.27 -7.99
CA ASP A 422 -16.54 24.61 -7.80
C ASP A 422 -15.49 25.74 -7.78
N ALA A 423 -14.29 25.51 -8.33
CA ALA A 423 -13.21 26.49 -8.30
C ALA A 423 -12.40 26.46 -9.59
N ASP A 424 -12.10 27.64 -10.13
CA ASP A 424 -11.20 27.75 -11.27
C ASP A 424 -9.84 27.12 -10.97
N ILE A 425 -9.36 26.43 -11.99
CA ILE A 425 -8.02 25.87 -12.05
C ILE A 425 -7.03 27.03 -12.17
N LEU A 426 -5.96 26.98 -11.38
CA LEU A 426 -4.83 27.90 -11.52
C LEU A 426 -3.70 27.14 -12.20
N LEU A 427 -3.62 27.22 -13.53
CA LEU A 427 -2.73 26.40 -14.36
C LEU A 427 -1.25 26.55 -13.97
N ASN A 428 -0.85 27.76 -13.57
CA ASN A 428 0.54 28.11 -13.31
C ASN A 428 0.94 28.01 -11.83
N VAL A 429 0.07 27.43 -10.98
CA VAL A 429 0.35 27.26 -9.55
C VAL A 429 0.45 25.76 -9.24
N PRO A 430 1.67 25.21 -9.08
CA PRO A 430 1.85 23.78 -8.86
C PRO A 430 1.41 23.33 -7.47
N VAL A 431 0.70 22.19 -7.42
CA VAL A 431 0.37 21.47 -6.17
C VAL A 431 0.56 19.97 -6.35
N SER A 432 0.95 19.29 -5.28
CA SER A 432 0.96 17.82 -5.19
C SER A 432 -0.41 17.30 -4.73
N ILE A 433 -0.83 16.13 -5.19
CA ILE A 433 -1.98 15.42 -4.63
C ILE A 433 -1.53 14.48 -3.51
N ASP A 434 -2.18 14.56 -2.34
CA ASP A 434 -1.99 13.63 -1.23
C ASP A 434 -3.03 12.49 -1.19
N ILE A 435 -2.73 11.44 -0.43
CA ILE A 435 -3.59 10.25 -0.34
C ILE A 435 -4.98 10.56 0.23
N ASN A 436 -5.10 11.59 1.08
CA ASN A 436 -6.38 11.98 1.66
C ASN A 436 -7.26 12.68 0.64
N GLN A 437 -6.67 13.46 -0.28
CA GLN A 437 -7.40 14.05 -1.38
C GLN A 437 -7.98 12.95 -2.28
N ILE A 438 -7.22 11.91 -2.62
CA ILE A 438 -7.74 10.75 -3.37
C ILE A 438 -8.84 10.01 -2.59
N ASN A 439 -8.61 9.69 -1.30
CA ASN A 439 -9.63 9.03 -0.49
C ASN A 439 -10.93 9.86 -0.38
N LYS A 440 -10.84 11.19 -0.30
CA LYS A 440 -12.03 12.06 -0.35
C LYS A 440 -12.79 11.90 -1.66
N GLN A 441 -12.07 11.86 -2.79
CA GLN A 441 -12.72 11.63 -4.08
C GLN A 441 -13.35 10.23 -4.18
N LEU A 442 -12.71 9.20 -3.61
CA LEU A 442 -13.23 7.82 -3.67
C LEU A 442 -14.34 7.52 -2.66
N GLY A 443 -14.53 8.32 -1.60
CA GLY A 443 -15.46 7.89 -0.55
C GLY A 443 -15.48 8.65 0.76
N SER A 444 -14.34 9.20 1.18
CA SER A 444 -14.17 9.80 2.51
C SER A 444 -14.48 11.30 2.57
N ASN A 445 -15.19 11.85 1.57
CA ASN A 445 -15.57 13.26 1.57
C ASN A 445 -16.70 13.51 2.59
N PRO A 446 -16.52 14.39 3.60
CA PRO A 446 -17.57 14.71 4.57
C PRO A 446 -18.84 15.30 3.93
N GLN A 447 -18.72 15.98 2.78
CA GLN A 447 -19.86 16.54 2.06
C GLN A 447 -20.59 15.49 1.21
N GLY A 448 -20.09 14.26 1.15
CA GLY A 448 -20.66 13.18 0.33
C GLY A 448 -20.46 13.33 -1.16
N ILE A 449 -19.72 14.35 -1.63
CA ILE A 449 -19.41 14.57 -3.05
C ILE A 449 -18.16 13.74 -3.42
N THR A 450 -18.37 12.64 -4.11
CA THR A 450 -17.34 11.68 -4.54
C THR A 450 -17.42 11.42 -6.05
N VAL A 451 -16.43 10.70 -6.58
CA VAL A 451 -16.44 10.22 -7.97
C VAL A 451 -17.70 9.40 -8.28
N PHE A 452 -18.16 8.59 -7.32
CA PHE A 452 -19.38 7.80 -7.47
C PHE A 452 -20.63 8.67 -7.51
N THR A 453 -20.79 9.58 -6.56
CA THR A 453 -22.02 10.40 -6.49
C THR A 453 -22.12 11.38 -7.67
N ARG A 454 -21.00 11.94 -8.13
CA ARG A 454 -20.98 12.82 -9.32
C ARG A 454 -21.46 12.08 -10.58
N ASN A 455 -21.11 10.80 -10.70
CA ASN A 455 -21.47 9.95 -11.84
C ASN A 455 -22.71 9.07 -11.56
N LYS A 456 -23.50 9.42 -10.53
CA LYS A 456 -24.76 8.73 -10.15
C LYS A 456 -24.60 7.21 -9.96
N LYS A 457 -23.44 6.77 -9.46
CA LYS A 457 -23.18 5.37 -9.12
C LYS A 457 -23.50 5.09 -7.64
N GLN A 458 -24.28 4.06 -7.41
CA GLN A 458 -24.70 3.56 -6.10
C GLN A 458 -25.03 2.08 -6.22
N PHE A 459 -25.06 1.36 -5.10
CA PHE A 459 -25.49 -0.03 -5.08
C PHE A 459 -26.98 -0.16 -5.44
N SER A 460 -27.38 -1.35 -5.90
CA SER A 460 -28.79 -1.66 -6.23
C SER A 460 -29.76 -1.43 -5.05
N ASN A 461 -29.27 -1.53 -3.81
CA ASN A 461 -30.02 -1.27 -2.58
C ASN A 461 -30.04 0.22 -2.17
N GLY A 462 -29.50 1.13 -2.99
CA GLY A 462 -29.41 2.57 -2.74
C GLY A 462 -28.26 3.00 -1.80
N GLN A 463 -27.43 2.08 -1.33
CA GLN A 463 -26.26 2.43 -0.52
C GLN A 463 -25.19 3.16 -1.34
N LYS A 464 -24.52 4.12 -0.71
CA LYS A 464 -23.44 4.88 -1.35
C LYS A 464 -22.19 4.03 -1.49
N MET A 465 -21.63 3.99 -2.71
CA MET A 465 -20.34 3.37 -2.98
C MET A 465 -19.20 4.22 -2.41
N TYR A 466 -18.17 3.57 -1.86
CA TYR A 466 -17.00 4.27 -1.34
C TYR A 466 -15.77 3.36 -1.28
N ILE A 467 -14.63 3.76 -1.85
CA ILE A 467 -13.40 2.94 -1.80
C ILE A 467 -12.31 3.69 -1.03
N THR A 468 -11.50 2.96 -0.27
CA THR A 468 -10.24 3.48 0.26
C THR A 468 -9.07 3.05 -0.62
N THR A 469 -8.09 3.90 -0.77
CA THR A 469 -6.86 3.63 -1.54
C THR A 469 -6.13 2.35 -1.11
N HIS A 470 -6.30 1.90 0.13
CA HIS A 470 -5.68 0.66 0.63
C HIS A 470 -6.40 -0.59 0.09
N GLN A 471 -7.71 -0.52 -0.17
CA GLN A 471 -8.52 -1.66 -0.60
C GLN A 471 -8.06 -2.24 -1.95
N PHE A 472 -7.59 -1.41 -2.90
CA PHE A 472 -7.03 -1.92 -4.17
C PHE A 472 -5.85 -2.87 -3.95
N ARG A 473 -4.93 -2.49 -3.06
CA ARG A 473 -3.79 -3.35 -2.73
C ARG A 473 -4.23 -4.60 -1.98
N HIS A 474 -5.21 -4.49 -1.07
CA HIS A 474 -5.77 -5.66 -0.40
C HIS A 474 -6.38 -6.65 -1.41
N LEU A 475 -7.21 -6.16 -2.34
CA LEU A 475 -7.77 -6.95 -3.43
C LEU A 475 -6.70 -7.71 -4.22
N LEU A 476 -5.69 -7.02 -4.73
CA LEU A 476 -4.62 -7.66 -5.52
C LEU A 476 -3.82 -8.69 -4.73
N ASN A 477 -3.56 -8.44 -3.44
CA ASN A 477 -2.89 -9.44 -2.59
C ASN A 477 -3.79 -10.65 -2.33
N THR A 478 -5.08 -10.44 -2.09
CA THR A 478 -6.04 -11.53 -1.91
C THR A 478 -6.15 -12.38 -3.17
N LEU A 479 -6.25 -11.76 -4.36
CA LEU A 479 -6.27 -12.46 -5.65
C LEU A 479 -4.96 -13.23 -5.93
N ALA A 480 -3.82 -12.71 -5.50
CA ALA A 480 -2.54 -13.41 -5.62
C ALA A 480 -2.48 -14.63 -4.67
N GLN A 481 -2.96 -14.47 -3.45
CA GLN A 481 -3.01 -15.54 -2.45
C GLN A 481 -4.00 -16.64 -2.84
N SER A 482 -5.15 -16.29 -3.44
CA SER A 482 -6.12 -17.28 -3.92
C SER A 482 -5.58 -18.14 -5.07
N LYS A 483 -4.52 -17.70 -5.75
CA LYS A 483 -3.81 -18.45 -6.78
C LYS A 483 -2.55 -19.16 -6.27
N ALA A 484 -2.41 -19.35 -4.96
CA ALA A 484 -1.29 -20.05 -4.31
C ALA A 484 0.12 -19.50 -4.65
N LEU A 485 0.25 -18.21 -4.98
CA LEU A 485 1.57 -17.60 -5.20
C LEU A 485 2.40 -17.61 -3.89
N ALA A 486 3.69 -17.93 -4.00
CA ALA A 486 4.62 -17.93 -2.87
C ALA A 486 4.66 -16.57 -2.15
N GLN A 487 4.76 -16.58 -0.83
CA GLN A 487 4.71 -15.35 -0.02
C GLN A 487 5.90 -14.42 -0.28
N GLU A 488 7.05 -14.98 -0.64
CA GLU A 488 8.25 -14.28 -1.08
C GLU A 488 7.97 -13.51 -2.37
N LEU A 489 7.29 -14.14 -3.33
CA LEU A 489 6.94 -13.53 -4.61
C LEU A 489 5.88 -12.44 -4.43
N ILE A 490 4.89 -12.65 -3.56
CA ILE A 490 3.90 -11.62 -3.19
C ILE A 490 4.58 -10.43 -2.50
N ALA A 491 5.54 -10.69 -1.60
CA ALA A 491 6.30 -9.65 -0.92
C ALA A 491 7.16 -8.85 -1.91
N PHE A 492 7.84 -9.53 -2.84
CA PHE A 492 8.62 -8.94 -3.91
C PHE A 492 7.75 -8.09 -4.85
N TRP A 493 6.68 -8.65 -5.41
CA TRP A 493 5.73 -7.94 -6.29
C TRP A 493 5.07 -6.73 -5.60
N SER A 494 4.89 -6.81 -4.27
CA SER A 494 4.39 -5.72 -3.44
C SER A 494 5.46 -4.69 -2.98
N GLY A 495 6.73 -4.84 -3.39
CA GLY A 495 7.83 -3.96 -2.98
C GLY A 495 8.15 -3.98 -1.48
N ARG A 496 8.02 -5.14 -0.81
CA ARG A 496 8.22 -5.30 0.64
C ARG A 496 9.60 -5.87 0.93
N LYS A 497 10.24 -5.34 1.98
CA LYS A 497 11.52 -5.83 2.50
C LYS A 497 11.43 -7.17 3.26
N SER A 498 10.25 -7.55 3.75
CA SER A 498 10.08 -8.77 4.56
C SER A 498 8.71 -9.40 4.35
N VAL A 499 8.70 -10.73 4.25
CA VAL A 499 7.51 -11.58 4.10
C VAL A 499 6.52 -11.42 5.25
N LYS A 500 7.00 -11.14 6.48
CA LYS A 500 6.13 -10.88 7.66
C LYS A 500 5.16 -9.72 7.46
N GLN A 501 5.43 -8.84 6.49
CA GLN A 501 4.51 -7.77 6.13
C GLN A 501 3.27 -8.29 5.38
N ASN A 502 3.27 -9.54 4.89
CA ASN A 502 2.14 -10.16 4.17
C ASN A 502 0.99 -10.58 5.09
N ASP A 503 1.28 -10.92 6.35
CA ASP A 503 0.28 -11.40 7.33
C ASP A 503 -0.89 -10.42 7.53
N VAL A 504 -0.64 -9.11 7.42
CA VAL A 504 -1.66 -8.05 7.57
C VAL A 504 -2.62 -7.99 6.36
N TYR A 505 -2.30 -8.70 5.29
CA TYR A 505 -3.02 -8.73 4.01
C TYR A 505 -3.70 -10.06 3.73
N ASN A 506 -3.58 -11.03 4.62
CA ASN A 506 -4.38 -12.24 4.58
C ASN A 506 -5.83 -11.89 4.94
N HIS A 507 -6.67 -11.70 3.92
CA HIS A 507 -8.09 -11.42 4.05
C HIS A 507 -8.92 -12.48 3.35
N LEU A 508 -8.50 -13.75 3.47
CA LEU A 508 -9.30 -14.91 3.12
C LEU A 508 -10.52 -14.99 4.07
N SER A 509 -11.44 -14.03 3.99
CA SER A 509 -12.80 -14.22 4.48
C SER A 509 -13.51 -15.01 3.38
N GLN A 510 -14.09 -16.15 3.74
CA GLN A 510 -14.79 -17.02 2.79
C GLN A 510 -15.88 -16.22 2.07
N GLU A 511 -16.48 -15.22 2.70
CA GLU A 511 -17.57 -14.40 2.17
C GLU A 511 -17.14 -13.44 1.06
N ALA A 512 -15.93 -12.87 1.12
CA ALA A 512 -15.43 -11.96 0.07
C ALA A 512 -14.88 -12.72 -1.14
N ILE A 513 -14.33 -13.92 -0.90
CA ILE A 513 -14.02 -14.88 -1.97
C ILE A 513 -15.34 -15.36 -2.56
N ILE A 514 -16.34 -15.71 -1.74
CA ILE A 514 -17.69 -16.08 -2.18
C ILE A 514 -18.33 -14.92 -2.94
N GLU A 515 -18.27 -13.66 -2.55
CA GLU A 515 -18.92 -12.56 -3.29
C GLU A 515 -18.22 -12.30 -4.64
N ALA A 516 -16.89 -12.27 -4.66
CA ALA A 516 -16.11 -12.13 -5.89
C ALA A 516 -16.24 -13.36 -6.80
N PHE A 517 -16.29 -14.57 -6.23
CA PHE A 517 -16.55 -15.82 -6.94
C PHE A 517 -18.01 -15.90 -7.37
N THR A 518 -19.03 -15.83 -6.50
CA THR A 518 -20.48 -15.87 -6.79
C THR A 518 -20.90 -14.90 -7.87
N THR A 519 -20.36 -13.67 -7.88
CA THR A 519 -20.71 -12.70 -8.95
C THR A 519 -20.06 -13.06 -10.29
N LEU A 520 -18.92 -13.74 -10.29
CA LEU A 520 -18.28 -14.32 -11.49
C LEU A 520 -18.77 -15.76 -11.81
N GLU A 521 -19.33 -16.48 -10.82
CA GLU A 521 -19.77 -17.89 -10.82
C GLU A 521 -21.28 -18.01 -11.12
N ASN A 522 -22.06 -16.93 -11.11
CA ASN A 522 -23.43 -16.97 -11.63
C ASN A 522 -23.47 -17.38 -13.13
N GLU A 523 -22.32 -17.45 -13.80
CA GLU A 523 -22.15 -18.05 -15.13
C GLU A 523 -21.51 -19.45 -15.14
N VAL A 524 -20.98 -19.95 -14.02
CA VAL A 524 -20.30 -21.27 -13.92
C VAL A 524 -21.21 -22.26 -13.18
N LYS A 525 -22.13 -22.88 -13.93
CA LYS A 525 -22.90 -24.03 -13.46
C LYS A 525 -21.99 -25.17 -12.98
N SER A 526 -22.49 -25.92 -11.99
CA SER A 526 -21.87 -27.11 -11.39
C SER A 526 -21.24 -28.05 -12.44
N LEU A 527 -19.93 -28.26 -12.33
CA LEU A 527 -19.19 -29.23 -13.15
C LEU A 527 -19.51 -30.65 -12.65
N ASN A 528 -20.10 -31.48 -13.50
CA ASN A 528 -20.31 -32.90 -13.21
C ASN A 528 -18.98 -33.64 -13.26
N GLN A 529 -18.77 -34.58 -12.32
CA GLN A 529 -17.52 -35.29 -12.12
C GLN A 529 -17.80 -36.79 -12.04
N ILE A 530 -16.96 -37.61 -12.67
CA ILE A 530 -17.04 -39.07 -12.62
C ILE A 530 -15.65 -39.66 -12.33
N GLY A 531 -15.60 -40.64 -11.43
CA GLY A 531 -14.40 -41.43 -11.13
C GLY A 531 -13.64 -40.96 -9.88
N ASN A 532 -12.32 -41.14 -9.88
CA ASN A 532 -11.47 -41.00 -8.68
C ASN A 532 -11.53 -39.60 -8.03
N LEU A 533 -11.82 -38.55 -8.80
CA LEU A 533 -12.00 -37.20 -8.26
C LEU A 533 -13.28 -37.08 -7.42
N GLU A 534 -14.39 -37.67 -7.86
CA GLU A 534 -15.64 -37.70 -7.10
C GLU A 534 -15.47 -38.49 -5.80
N GLU A 535 -14.83 -39.66 -5.87
CA GLU A 535 -14.54 -40.50 -4.70
C GLU A 535 -13.69 -39.76 -3.66
N LYS A 536 -12.62 -39.07 -4.10
CA LYS A 536 -11.77 -38.24 -3.23
C LYS A 536 -12.52 -37.07 -2.63
N ALA A 537 -13.32 -36.36 -3.43
CA ALA A 537 -14.13 -35.24 -2.93
C ALA A 537 -15.14 -35.70 -1.87
N ILE A 538 -15.77 -36.86 -2.04
CA ILE A 538 -16.66 -37.46 -1.03
C ILE A 538 -15.88 -37.80 0.25
N ALA A 539 -14.70 -38.41 0.12
CA ALA A 539 -13.86 -38.76 1.27
C ALA A 539 -13.40 -37.52 2.06
N VAL A 540 -12.90 -36.49 1.36
CA VAL A 540 -12.44 -35.23 1.94
C VAL A 540 -13.58 -34.45 2.59
N SER A 541 -14.78 -34.47 1.98
CA SER A 541 -16.00 -33.89 2.57
C SER A 541 -16.32 -34.52 3.92
N LYS A 542 -16.27 -35.86 4.00
CA LYS A 542 -16.54 -36.60 5.25
C LYS A 542 -15.46 -36.37 6.31
N ILE A 543 -14.18 -36.41 5.93
CA ILE A 543 -13.05 -36.26 6.87
C ILE A 543 -13.02 -34.85 7.47
N ASN A 544 -13.25 -33.82 6.64
CA ASN A 544 -13.10 -32.43 7.07
C ASN A 544 -14.43 -31.76 7.47
N SER A 545 -15.55 -32.48 7.42
CA SER A 545 -16.90 -31.95 7.70
C SER A 545 -17.24 -30.69 6.89
N ILE A 546 -16.88 -30.69 5.60
CA ILE A 546 -17.14 -29.61 4.64
C ILE A 546 -18.13 -30.07 3.56
N SER A 547 -18.76 -29.16 2.84
CA SER A 547 -19.69 -29.53 1.76
C SER A 547 -18.96 -30.27 0.63
N TYR A 548 -19.69 -31.11 -0.12
CA TYR A 548 -19.13 -31.81 -1.29
C TYR A 548 -18.51 -30.83 -2.30
N GLU A 549 -19.16 -29.70 -2.54
CA GLU A 549 -18.64 -28.66 -3.44
C GLU A 549 -17.34 -28.04 -2.92
N GLN A 550 -17.22 -27.82 -1.61
CA GLN A 550 -15.99 -27.32 -0.99
C GLN A 550 -14.87 -28.36 -1.07
N ALA A 551 -15.17 -29.63 -0.83
CA ALA A 551 -14.21 -30.72 -0.96
C ALA A 551 -13.74 -30.90 -2.41
N LEU A 552 -14.67 -30.81 -3.37
CA LEU A 552 -14.36 -30.87 -4.79
C LEU A 552 -13.46 -29.70 -5.22
N LYS A 553 -13.70 -28.48 -4.70
CA LYS A 553 -12.82 -27.32 -4.95
C LYS A 553 -11.40 -27.53 -4.42
N ILE A 554 -11.26 -28.13 -3.24
CA ILE A 554 -9.94 -28.48 -2.67
C ILE A 554 -9.22 -29.51 -3.55
N GLU A 555 -9.93 -30.55 -3.99
CA GLU A 555 -9.38 -31.62 -4.83
C GLU A 555 -9.10 -31.20 -6.28
N LEU A 556 -9.78 -30.16 -6.78
CA LEU A 556 -9.49 -29.56 -8.08
C LEU A 556 -8.21 -28.72 -8.03
N GLY A 557 -7.99 -27.98 -6.93
CA GLY A 557 -6.77 -27.23 -6.68
C GLY A 557 -6.33 -26.33 -7.85
N SER A 558 -5.03 -26.33 -8.13
CA SER A 558 -4.45 -25.66 -9.31
C SER A 558 -4.52 -26.57 -10.53
N VAL A 559 -5.12 -26.08 -11.61
CA VAL A 559 -5.33 -26.85 -12.83
C VAL A 559 -4.44 -26.34 -13.98
N HIS A 560 -3.74 -27.26 -14.63
CA HIS A 560 -2.93 -27.01 -15.83
C HIS A 560 -3.54 -27.70 -17.04
N LEU A 561 -3.71 -26.96 -18.14
CA LEU A 561 -4.05 -27.54 -19.43
C LEU A 561 -2.78 -28.10 -20.07
N THR A 562 -2.80 -29.37 -20.42
CA THR A 562 -1.71 -30.08 -21.11
C THR A 562 -2.18 -30.57 -22.46
N GLN A 563 -1.26 -31.00 -23.33
CA GLN A 563 -1.63 -31.61 -24.61
C GLN A 563 -2.51 -32.85 -24.45
N TYR A 564 -2.37 -33.58 -23.34
CA TYR A 564 -3.11 -34.81 -23.06
C TYR A 564 -4.50 -34.56 -22.48
N GLY A 565 -4.68 -33.45 -21.77
CA GLY A 565 -5.87 -33.17 -20.98
C GLY A 565 -5.57 -32.25 -19.81
N VAL A 566 -6.32 -32.41 -18.72
CA VAL A 566 -6.31 -31.53 -17.56
C VAL A 566 -5.47 -32.15 -16.45
N CYS A 567 -4.42 -31.46 -15.99
CA CYS A 567 -3.55 -31.91 -14.90
C CYS A 567 -3.82 -31.11 -13.63
N ARG A 568 -4.12 -31.80 -12.53
CA ARG A 568 -4.39 -31.19 -11.22
C ARG A 568 -3.19 -31.26 -10.25
N HIS A 569 -2.02 -31.60 -10.76
CA HIS A 569 -0.80 -31.70 -9.96
C HIS A 569 -0.34 -30.33 -9.48
N ASP A 570 0.01 -30.22 -8.20
CA ASP A 570 0.58 -29.00 -7.63
C ASP A 570 2.10 -28.93 -7.87
N TYR A 571 2.47 -28.35 -9.01
CA TYR A 571 3.86 -28.12 -9.41
C TYR A 571 4.62 -27.17 -8.47
N SER A 572 3.95 -26.46 -7.57
CA SER A 572 4.61 -25.60 -6.57
C SER A 572 5.22 -26.41 -5.42
N LEU A 573 4.65 -27.59 -5.13
CA LEU A 573 5.12 -28.48 -4.09
C LEU A 573 6.15 -29.47 -4.61
N THR A 574 5.89 -30.08 -5.77
CA THR A 574 6.75 -31.12 -6.35
C THR A 574 6.76 -31.08 -7.88
N PRO A 575 7.88 -31.42 -8.55
CA PRO A 575 7.84 -31.75 -9.98
C PRO A 575 6.96 -32.98 -10.25
N CYS A 576 6.47 -33.12 -11.49
CA CYS A 576 5.60 -34.24 -11.89
C CYS A 576 6.20 -35.61 -11.52
N PRO A 577 5.53 -36.42 -10.67
CA PRO A 577 6.05 -37.72 -10.25
C PRO A 577 5.92 -38.80 -11.33
N LYS A 578 5.17 -38.53 -12.41
CA LYS A 578 4.84 -39.48 -13.49
C LYS A 578 5.54 -39.17 -14.82
N ASP A 579 6.28 -38.06 -14.92
CA ASP A 579 7.04 -37.64 -16.13
C ASP A 579 6.32 -37.92 -17.46
N LYS A 580 5.16 -37.26 -17.65
CA LYS A 580 4.30 -37.36 -18.84
C LYS A 580 3.53 -38.67 -19.02
N ASP A 581 3.54 -39.59 -18.05
CA ASP A 581 2.66 -40.78 -18.04
C ASP A 581 1.23 -40.45 -17.55
N CYS A 582 0.59 -39.48 -18.21
CA CYS A 582 -0.67 -38.87 -17.75
C CYS A 582 -1.82 -39.88 -17.66
N GLY A 583 -1.93 -40.85 -18.58
CA GLY A 583 -2.99 -41.86 -18.56
C GLY A 583 -2.99 -42.74 -17.29
N ASN A 584 -1.85 -42.83 -16.60
CA ASN A 584 -1.68 -43.56 -15.35
C ASN A 584 -1.75 -42.67 -14.10
N CYS A 585 -1.88 -41.36 -14.25
CA CYS A 585 -1.86 -40.42 -13.15
C CYS A 585 -3.25 -40.24 -12.54
N GLY A 586 -3.38 -40.38 -11.21
CA GLY A 586 -4.65 -40.16 -10.49
C GLY A 586 -5.09 -38.69 -10.41
N GLU A 587 -4.24 -37.75 -10.85
CA GLU A 587 -4.47 -36.30 -10.88
C GLU A 587 -4.77 -35.81 -12.30
N PHE A 588 -4.75 -36.70 -13.29
CA PHE A 588 -5.06 -36.39 -14.67
C PHE A 588 -6.55 -36.62 -14.97
N SER A 589 -7.14 -35.66 -15.69
CA SER A 589 -8.56 -35.64 -15.99
C SER A 589 -8.81 -35.26 -17.45
N VAL A 590 -9.91 -35.76 -18.01
CA VAL A 590 -10.39 -35.36 -19.35
C VAL A 590 -11.82 -34.80 -19.27
N MET A 591 -12.21 -34.00 -20.26
CA MET A 591 -13.52 -33.33 -20.32
C MET A 591 -14.33 -33.82 -21.51
N LYS A 592 -15.57 -34.30 -21.28
CA LYS A 592 -16.52 -34.67 -22.33
C LYS A 592 -16.93 -33.43 -23.15
N GLY A 593 -16.92 -33.57 -24.48
CA GLY A 593 -17.21 -32.49 -25.43
C GLY A 593 -16.00 -31.64 -25.85
N ASN A 594 -14.82 -31.87 -25.25
CA ASN A 594 -13.59 -31.24 -25.71
C ASN A 594 -12.98 -32.04 -26.88
N SER A 595 -13.05 -31.47 -28.09
CA SER A 595 -12.56 -32.14 -29.31
C SER A 595 -11.06 -32.42 -29.31
N ALA A 596 -10.24 -31.65 -28.59
CA ALA A 596 -8.80 -31.89 -28.48
C ALA A 596 -8.51 -33.13 -27.62
N HIS A 597 -9.20 -33.29 -26.49
CA HIS A 597 -9.06 -34.47 -25.64
C HIS A 597 -9.49 -35.75 -26.36
N THR A 598 -10.59 -35.69 -27.13
CA THR A 598 -11.05 -36.84 -27.94
C THR A 598 -10.02 -37.23 -28.99
N LYS A 599 -9.50 -36.26 -29.75
CA LYS A 599 -8.46 -36.51 -30.77
C LYS A 599 -7.20 -37.13 -30.15
N GLU A 600 -6.77 -36.60 -29.02
CA GLU A 600 -5.58 -37.09 -28.33
C GLU A 600 -5.77 -38.51 -27.77
N ALA A 601 -6.93 -38.81 -27.16
CA ALA A 601 -7.21 -40.16 -26.69
C ALA A 601 -7.22 -41.19 -27.83
N VAL A 602 -7.80 -40.84 -28.99
CA VAL A 602 -7.75 -41.68 -30.20
C VAL A 602 -6.31 -41.89 -30.67
N TYR A 603 -5.52 -40.82 -30.70
CA TYR A 603 -4.11 -40.87 -31.12
C TYR A 603 -3.26 -41.75 -30.19
N GLN A 604 -3.40 -41.60 -28.87
CA GLN A 604 -2.68 -42.41 -27.88
C GLN A 604 -3.02 -43.89 -27.97
N VAL A 605 -4.30 -44.24 -28.15
CA VAL A 605 -4.73 -45.63 -28.37
C VAL A 605 -4.08 -46.20 -29.63
N GLN A 606 -4.14 -45.47 -30.75
CA GLN A 606 -3.58 -45.94 -32.03
C GLN A 606 -2.07 -46.17 -31.98
N ILE A 607 -1.32 -45.24 -31.37
CA ILE A 607 0.14 -45.39 -31.24
C ILE A 607 0.51 -46.54 -30.34
N LEU A 608 -0.15 -46.68 -29.19
CA LEU A 608 0.15 -47.76 -28.24
C LEU A 608 -0.21 -49.13 -28.82
N GLU A 609 -1.30 -49.26 -29.57
CA GLU A 609 -1.65 -50.50 -30.27
C GLU A 609 -0.59 -50.92 -31.29
N ASN A 610 -0.16 -49.98 -32.13
CA ASN A 610 0.88 -50.25 -33.13
C ASN A 610 2.22 -50.62 -32.45
N ALA A 611 2.62 -49.87 -31.43
CA ALA A 611 3.87 -50.12 -30.72
C ALA A 611 3.85 -51.45 -29.94
N LEU A 612 2.71 -51.82 -29.34
CA LEU A 612 2.54 -53.13 -28.68
C LEU A 612 2.54 -54.28 -29.67
N HIS A 613 1.99 -54.10 -30.87
CA HIS A 613 2.07 -55.11 -31.93
C HIS A 613 3.53 -55.38 -32.31
N SER A 614 4.30 -54.34 -32.64
CA SER A 614 5.72 -54.47 -32.96
C SER A 614 6.55 -55.03 -31.80
N ALA A 615 6.24 -54.65 -30.56
CA ALA A 615 6.94 -55.19 -29.39
C ALA A 615 6.67 -56.69 -29.19
N LYS A 616 5.44 -57.16 -29.42
CA LYS A 616 5.06 -58.58 -29.36
C LYS A 616 5.74 -59.41 -30.46
N GLU A 617 5.94 -58.83 -31.64
CA GLU A 617 6.75 -59.46 -32.70
C GLU A 617 8.22 -59.54 -32.27
N ALA A 618 8.80 -58.45 -31.78
CA ALA A 618 10.18 -58.42 -31.32
C ALA A 618 10.44 -59.40 -30.15
N GLU A 619 9.45 -59.62 -29.27
CA GLU A 619 9.53 -60.65 -28.22
C GLU A 619 9.58 -62.07 -28.81
N ARG A 620 8.77 -62.36 -29.83
CA ARG A 620 8.78 -63.66 -30.53
C ARG A 620 10.11 -63.90 -31.24
N ASP A 621 10.71 -62.85 -31.78
CA ASP A 621 12.01 -62.88 -32.45
C ASP A 621 13.20 -62.93 -31.46
N GLY A 622 12.92 -62.95 -30.15
CA GLY A 622 13.93 -63.12 -29.10
C GLY A 622 14.72 -61.85 -28.75
N HIS A 623 14.24 -60.66 -29.14
CA HIS A 623 14.90 -59.41 -28.79
C HIS A 623 14.83 -59.12 -27.28
N THR A 624 15.99 -58.96 -26.66
CA THR A 624 16.11 -58.66 -25.22
C THR A 624 15.47 -57.33 -24.87
N GLY A 625 14.56 -57.32 -23.88
CA GLY A 625 13.88 -56.12 -23.38
C GLY A 625 12.46 -55.91 -23.91
N ALA A 626 12.05 -56.62 -24.98
CA ALA A 626 10.71 -56.50 -25.56
C ALA A 626 9.60 -56.88 -24.56
N ARG A 627 9.76 -58.00 -23.83
CA ARG A 627 8.83 -58.41 -22.76
C ARG A 627 8.61 -57.31 -21.72
N ARG A 628 9.70 -56.70 -21.24
CA ARG A 628 9.62 -55.65 -20.21
C ARG A 628 8.91 -54.40 -20.73
N TRP A 629 9.12 -54.06 -21.99
CA TRP A 629 8.41 -52.95 -22.63
C TRP A 629 6.90 -53.23 -22.75
N ILE A 630 6.52 -54.47 -23.12
CA ILE A 630 5.11 -54.89 -23.19
C ILE A 630 4.44 -54.79 -21.82
N GLU A 631 5.05 -55.33 -20.77
CA GLU A 631 4.54 -55.27 -19.39
C GLU A 631 4.22 -53.84 -18.91
N VAL A 632 4.98 -52.85 -19.37
CA VAL A 632 4.80 -51.44 -19.00
C VAL A 632 3.72 -50.75 -19.82
N ASN A 633 3.60 -51.08 -21.11
CA ASN A 633 2.76 -50.31 -22.05
C ASN A 633 1.39 -50.96 -22.31
N GLU A 634 1.23 -52.27 -22.08
CA GLU A 634 -0.07 -52.93 -22.21
C GLU A 634 -1.12 -52.39 -21.21
N PRO A 635 -0.80 -52.15 -19.93
CA PRO A 635 -1.72 -51.49 -19.00
C PRO A 635 -2.04 -50.04 -19.39
N LYS A 636 -1.08 -49.32 -20.00
CA LYS A 636 -1.28 -47.94 -20.48
C LYS A 636 -2.32 -47.89 -21.59
N LEU A 637 -2.25 -48.82 -22.55
CA LEU A 637 -3.21 -48.91 -23.62
C LEU A 637 -4.63 -49.12 -23.08
N GLU A 638 -4.80 -50.06 -22.15
CA GLU A 638 -6.12 -50.35 -21.58
C GLU A 638 -6.72 -49.15 -20.84
N ARG A 639 -5.89 -48.31 -20.22
CA ARG A 639 -6.35 -47.08 -19.57
C ARG A 639 -6.73 -45.98 -20.58
N TRP A 640 -5.95 -45.81 -21.64
CA TRP A 640 -6.32 -44.91 -22.73
C TRP A 640 -7.59 -45.35 -23.46
N LYS A 641 -7.83 -46.65 -23.60
CA LYS A 641 -9.11 -47.18 -24.11
C LYS A 641 -10.29 -46.80 -23.21
N LYS A 642 -10.14 -46.85 -21.88
CA LYS A 642 -11.18 -46.37 -20.93
C LYS A 642 -11.44 -44.88 -21.06
N ILE A 643 -10.38 -44.07 -21.21
CA ILE A 643 -10.50 -42.62 -21.43
C ILE A 643 -11.23 -42.34 -22.75
N LYS A 644 -10.85 -43.02 -23.83
CA LYS A 644 -11.49 -42.91 -25.14
C LYS A 644 -12.98 -43.30 -25.06
N ALA A 645 -13.29 -44.44 -24.44
CA ALA A 645 -14.68 -44.89 -24.27
C ALA A 645 -15.54 -43.87 -23.52
N PHE A 646 -15.03 -43.25 -22.45
CA PHE A 646 -15.71 -42.17 -21.75
C PHE A 646 -15.98 -40.95 -22.68
N LEU A 647 -14.98 -40.54 -23.46
CA LEU A 647 -15.10 -39.38 -24.35
C LEU A 647 -16.03 -39.63 -25.53
N GLU A 648 -16.21 -40.88 -25.96
CA GLU A 648 -17.08 -41.30 -27.06
C GLU A 648 -18.51 -41.69 -26.60
N ASP A 649 -18.77 -41.86 -25.30
CA ASP A 649 -20.11 -42.24 -24.81
C ASP A 649 -21.10 -41.07 -24.85
N ASP A 650 -22.03 -41.09 -25.80
CA ASP A 650 -23.05 -40.05 -26.00
C ASP A 650 -24.06 -39.92 -24.86
N LYS A 651 -24.12 -40.89 -23.94
CA LYS A 651 -24.98 -40.82 -22.74
C LYS A 651 -24.44 -39.89 -21.67
N ILE A 652 -23.14 -39.55 -21.74
CA ILE A 652 -22.47 -38.70 -20.74
C ILE A 652 -22.65 -37.22 -21.13
N PRO A 653 -23.17 -36.36 -20.23
CA PRO A 653 -23.34 -34.94 -20.51
C PRO A 653 -22.03 -34.25 -20.88
N ILE A 654 -22.10 -33.31 -21.83
CA ILE A 654 -20.99 -32.41 -22.16
C ILE A 654 -20.57 -31.63 -20.90
N ASN A 655 -19.28 -31.33 -20.78
CA ASN A 655 -18.64 -30.71 -19.62
C ASN A 655 -18.57 -31.60 -18.36
N THR A 656 -18.80 -32.91 -18.51
CA THR A 656 -18.48 -33.89 -17.46
C THR A 656 -16.99 -34.20 -17.48
N MET A 657 -16.34 -34.12 -16.32
CA MET A 657 -14.93 -34.43 -16.13
C MET A 657 -14.76 -35.89 -15.66
N PHE A 658 -13.75 -36.57 -16.18
CA PHE A 658 -13.44 -37.96 -15.84
C PHE A 658 -12.00 -38.10 -15.36
N THR A 659 -11.83 -38.83 -14.25
CA THR A 659 -10.52 -39.11 -13.65
C THR A 659 -10.44 -40.60 -13.31
N LEU A 660 -9.41 -41.28 -13.80
CA LEU A 660 -9.11 -42.65 -13.39
C LEU A 660 -8.28 -42.65 -12.10
N ALA A 661 -8.47 -43.65 -11.24
CA ALA A 661 -7.60 -43.86 -10.08
C ALA A 661 -6.16 -44.11 -10.53
N ASP A 662 -5.19 -43.75 -9.68
CA ASP A 662 -3.79 -44.10 -9.91
C ASP A 662 -3.64 -45.63 -9.89
N SER A 663 -2.82 -46.19 -10.77
CA SER A 663 -2.72 -47.64 -10.93
C SER A 663 -1.78 -48.33 -9.92
N THR A 664 -0.93 -47.56 -9.20
CA THR A 664 0.20 -47.98 -8.30
C THR A 664 1.17 -49.01 -8.95
N ASP A 665 2.48 -49.12 -8.73
CA ASP A 665 3.47 -48.63 -7.75
C ASP A 665 4.83 -48.26 -8.43
N TYR A 666 4.86 -48.04 -9.75
CA TYR A 666 6.12 -47.81 -10.46
C TYR A 666 6.29 -46.35 -10.89
N HIS A 667 6.95 -45.58 -10.04
CA HIS A 667 7.49 -44.30 -10.44
C HIS A 667 8.82 -44.49 -11.17
N GLN A 668 8.89 -44.07 -12.43
CA GLN A 668 10.13 -44.17 -13.22
C GLN A 668 11.10 -43.01 -12.95
N THR A 669 10.70 -42.03 -12.12
CA THR A 669 11.50 -40.86 -11.79
C THR A 669 12.13 -40.99 -10.40
N LYS A 670 13.32 -40.38 -10.19
CA LYS A 670 13.93 -40.27 -8.86
C LYS A 670 13.00 -39.62 -7.84
N VAL A 671 12.16 -38.67 -8.28
CA VAL A 671 11.17 -37.97 -7.46
C VAL A 671 10.04 -38.90 -7.04
N GLY A 672 9.48 -39.67 -7.97
CA GLY A 672 8.41 -40.60 -7.62
C GLY A 672 8.92 -41.84 -6.86
N LEU A 673 10.16 -42.30 -7.06
CA LEU A 673 10.79 -43.31 -6.20
C LEU A 673 10.93 -42.79 -4.76
N ALA A 674 11.35 -41.54 -4.58
CA ALA A 674 11.38 -40.89 -3.27
C ALA A 674 9.98 -40.74 -2.65
N PHE A 675 8.95 -40.51 -3.47
CA PHE A 675 7.55 -40.44 -3.03
C PHE A 675 7.04 -41.82 -2.55
N ALA A 676 7.27 -42.88 -3.33
CA ALA A 676 6.91 -44.25 -2.95
C ALA A 676 7.61 -44.72 -1.66
N VAL A 677 8.90 -44.38 -1.48
CA VAL A 677 9.61 -44.66 -0.22
C VAL A 677 8.96 -43.93 0.96
N ARG A 678 8.52 -42.69 0.76
CA ARG A 678 7.88 -41.88 1.81
C ARG A 678 6.49 -42.42 2.20
N ASP A 679 5.70 -42.87 1.23
CA ASP A 679 4.38 -43.50 1.48
C ASP A 679 4.54 -44.86 2.18
N LEU A 680 5.54 -45.66 1.82
CA LEU A 680 5.85 -46.92 2.51
C LEU A 680 6.28 -46.69 3.97
N GLU A 681 7.08 -45.64 4.24
CA GLU A 681 7.46 -45.26 5.60
C GLU A 681 6.26 -44.78 6.44
N GLN A 682 5.29 -44.09 5.84
CA GLN A 682 4.08 -43.65 6.53
C GLN A 682 3.12 -44.80 6.83
N ASN A 683 2.93 -45.73 5.89
CA ASN A 683 2.08 -46.90 6.08
C ASN A 683 2.70 -47.94 7.04
N SER A 684 4.02 -47.93 7.25
CA SER A 684 4.68 -48.78 8.27
C SER A 684 4.56 -48.27 9.71
N LYS A 685 4.04 -47.04 9.90
CA LYS A 685 3.83 -46.38 11.20
C LYS A 685 2.35 -46.21 11.57
N ALA A 686 1.44 -46.65 10.71
CA ALA A 686 0.02 -46.84 10.99
C ALA A 686 -0.24 -48.33 11.20
#